data_AF-A0A8B7BML5-F1
#
_entry.id   AF-A0A8B7BML5-F1
#
_cell.length_a   1.000
_cell.length_b   1.000
_cell.length_c   1.000
_cell.angle_alpha   90.00
_cell.angle_beta   90.00
_cell.angle_gamma   90.00
#
_symmetry.space_group_name_H-M   'P 1'
#
loop_
_entity.id
_entity.type
_entity.pdbx_description
1 polymer ?
#
loop_
_entity_poly.entity_id
_entity_poly.type
_entity_poly.pdbx_seq_one_letter_code
_entity_poly.pdbx_strand_id
1 'polypeptide(L)'
;MATHHNLPLQERISLKNTFQRVSSLLILALLLSLLLYRLTSLHSHGSIWLIAFLCESWFTFIWVLFMNAKWNPVKYKTYPERLLKRSDDLPAVDMFVTTADPKLEPPIITANTVLSLLAVEYPAHKLACYVSDDGGSPITFYSLVEASKFAKLWVPFCKKYNVRVRAPFVYFSSEPQASQTLSQEFTDTWRYMKNKYEELSRKIDDAAKDYISHHMNDELADFSNIERGNHPSLIKVIWENKEGLEGGIPHLVYVAREKRPKHPHHYKAGAMNVLARVSGVMTNAPFMLNVDCDMFANNPEVILHGMCLLLGFDNEVSSGFVQAPQQFYGALKDDPFGNQLVVLQELIGGGIGGLQGPFYGGTGCFHRRKIICSPPRPAGVSKHDELSYKELQRIYGDSRELIESASQITSGKIRESSCVDDLSSSVEAAKRVASCTYEFNTCWGNKIGWAYGSMTEDVLTGLRIHSMGWKSVYLILDPPAFLGSAPTGGPASLTQYKRWSTGLLEILLSRRSPILATFAKRLEFRMNLAYLLITVWALRSIGELCYALLPAYCLITNTSFMPKASEPVFVIPLALFLICNMHSLMEYVQCGLSVRAYWNNQRMNRIFAMTAWLLGLLAVLLKTLGLSETVFEVTRKDQQSDTNDTDKDPGRFTFDNSPLFVSGTAVLLANLAALAVGLLRLRRPVVGPGLGEFVCSVWVVLSFWPFARGLVGRGSYGIPWPVIWKAAVLASLFVQFCALEWVH
;
A
#
# COMPACT_ATOMS: atom_id res chain seq x y z
N MET A 1 12.77 -10.13 43.63
CA MET A 1 11.65 -10.16 42.66
C MET A 1 11.12 -8.77 42.26
N ALA A 2 11.75 -7.64 42.62
CA ALA A 2 11.25 -6.29 42.32
C ALA A 2 11.89 -5.57 41.10
N THR A 3 12.69 -6.26 40.27
CA THR A 3 13.51 -5.61 39.21
C THR A 3 13.00 -5.77 37.77
N HIS A 4 12.00 -6.63 37.51
CA HIS A 4 11.57 -6.92 36.13
C HIS A 4 10.46 -6.01 35.58
N HIS A 5 9.65 -5.37 36.44
CA HIS A 5 8.54 -4.51 35.98
C HIS A 5 8.97 -3.17 35.35
N ASN A 6 10.23 -2.75 35.53
CA ASN A 6 10.75 -1.47 35.04
C ASN A 6 11.57 -1.57 33.74
N LEU A 7 11.75 -2.77 33.18
CA LEU A 7 12.49 -2.90 31.92
C LEU A 7 11.64 -2.40 30.75
N PRO A 8 12.22 -1.64 29.81
CA PRO A 8 11.47 -1.10 28.68
C PRO A 8 11.04 -2.22 27.73
N LEU A 9 9.80 -2.16 27.23
CA LEU A 9 9.26 -3.10 26.23
C LEU A 9 9.83 -2.85 24.83
N GLN A 10 10.40 -1.67 24.62
CA GLN A 10 10.95 -1.22 23.35
C GLN A 10 12.10 -0.23 23.57
N GLU A 11 12.95 -0.08 22.57
CA GLU A 11 14.06 0.86 22.55
C GLU A 11 14.08 1.61 21.23
N ARG A 12 14.11 2.94 21.31
CA ARG A 12 14.20 3.82 20.14
C ARG A 12 15.66 4.04 19.76
N ILE A 13 16.03 3.58 18.57
CA ILE A 13 17.40 3.64 18.04
C ILE A 13 17.45 4.70 16.93
N SER A 14 18.20 5.79 17.15
CA SER A 14 18.48 6.79 16.12
C SER A 14 19.63 6.32 15.22
N LEU A 15 19.40 6.27 13.92
CA LEU A 15 20.41 5.83 12.95
C LEU A 15 21.25 7.02 12.49
N LYS A 16 22.58 6.86 12.47
CA LYS A 16 23.50 7.88 11.95
C LYS A 16 23.33 7.97 10.44
N ASN A 17 23.13 9.18 9.92
CA ASN A 17 22.91 9.40 8.50
C ASN A 17 23.77 10.53 7.89
N THR A 18 24.99 10.72 8.40
CA THR A 18 25.84 11.87 8.05
C THR A 18 26.16 11.91 6.56
N PHE A 19 26.57 10.78 5.97
CA PHE A 19 26.93 10.72 4.55
C PHE A 19 25.76 11.06 3.63
N GLN A 20 24.56 10.47 3.86
CA GLN A 20 23.40 10.78 3.03
C GLN A 20 22.96 12.24 3.21
N ARG A 21 23.05 12.80 4.43
CA ARG A 21 22.74 14.23 4.67
C ARG A 21 23.67 15.15 3.90
N VAL A 22 24.99 14.92 3.95
CA VAL A 22 25.97 15.73 3.22
C VAL A 22 25.74 15.63 1.71
N SER A 23 25.54 14.41 1.20
CA SER A 23 25.21 14.18 -0.21
C SER A 23 23.90 14.88 -0.60
N SER A 24 22.90 14.85 0.28
CA SER A 24 21.60 15.50 0.04
C SER A 24 21.70 17.02 -0.05
N LEU A 25 22.50 17.61 0.83
CA LEU A 25 22.77 19.05 0.86
C LEU A 25 23.60 19.48 -0.36
N LEU A 26 24.58 18.68 -0.78
CA LEU A 26 25.36 18.95 -1.99
C LEU A 26 24.48 18.97 -3.23
N ILE A 27 23.61 17.96 -3.40
CA ILE A 27 22.65 17.91 -4.52
C ILE A 27 21.71 19.11 -4.46
N LEU A 28 21.20 19.47 -3.27
CA LEU A 28 20.35 20.65 -3.12
C LEU A 28 21.09 21.94 -3.51
N ALA A 29 22.35 22.10 -3.11
CA ALA A 29 23.16 23.26 -3.48
C ALA A 29 23.36 23.36 -5.00
N LEU A 30 23.62 22.24 -5.68
CA LEU A 30 23.74 22.19 -7.13
C LEU A 30 22.42 22.51 -7.83
N LEU A 31 21.29 21.99 -7.33
CA LEU A 31 19.96 22.29 -7.85
C LEU A 31 19.65 23.79 -7.74
N LEU A 32 19.87 24.38 -6.56
CA LEU A 32 19.69 25.82 -6.34
C LEU A 32 20.62 26.66 -7.23
N SER A 33 21.86 26.20 -7.44
CA SER A 33 22.80 26.87 -8.34
C SER A 33 22.32 26.86 -9.79
N LEU A 34 21.77 25.73 -10.25
CA LEU A 34 21.16 25.62 -11.58
C LEU A 34 19.96 26.55 -11.71
N LEU A 35 19.06 26.57 -10.72
CA LEU A 35 17.89 27.45 -10.73
C LEU A 35 18.26 28.94 -10.74
N LEU A 36 19.27 29.32 -9.95
CA LEU A 36 19.75 30.70 -9.94
C LEU A 36 20.29 31.09 -11.32
N TYR A 37 21.10 30.23 -11.93
CA TYR A 37 21.63 30.47 -13.27
C TYR A 37 20.52 30.55 -14.34
N ARG A 38 19.52 29.67 -14.27
CA ARG A 38 18.33 29.73 -15.14
C ARG A 38 17.60 31.05 -15.01
N LEU A 39 17.36 31.49 -13.78
CA LEU A 39 16.65 32.73 -13.50
C LEU A 39 17.40 33.96 -14.02
N THR A 40 18.72 34.02 -13.81
CA THR A 40 19.55 35.14 -14.32
C THR A 40 19.68 35.14 -15.85
N SER A 41 19.63 33.96 -16.48
CA SER A 41 19.77 33.80 -17.93
C SER A 41 18.44 33.83 -18.68
N LEU A 42 17.31 33.92 -17.97
CA LEU A 42 15.97 33.79 -18.55
C LEU A 42 15.67 34.89 -19.59
N HIS A 43 16.12 36.12 -19.33
CA HIS A 43 15.89 37.27 -20.20
C HIS A 43 16.52 37.09 -21.60
N SER A 44 17.58 36.28 -21.71
CA SER A 44 18.33 36.09 -22.96
C SER A 44 17.95 34.84 -23.76
N HIS A 45 17.18 33.91 -23.19
CA HIS A 45 16.97 32.56 -23.76
C HIS A 45 15.50 32.14 -23.96
N GLY A 46 14.54 32.99 -23.58
CA GLY A 46 13.12 32.83 -23.96
C GLY A 46 12.36 31.68 -23.28
N SER A 47 11.31 31.20 -23.94
CA SER A 47 10.28 30.28 -23.41
C SER A 47 10.80 28.88 -23.09
N ILE A 48 11.75 28.35 -23.86
CA ILE A 48 12.32 27.01 -23.65
C ILE A 48 13.04 26.93 -22.29
N TRP A 49 13.80 27.97 -21.97
CA TRP A 49 14.50 28.08 -20.69
C TRP A 49 13.56 28.32 -19.52
N LEU A 50 12.42 28.99 -19.76
CA LEU A 50 11.34 29.10 -18.78
C LEU A 50 10.75 27.72 -18.45
N ILE A 51 10.44 26.91 -19.46
CA ILE A 51 9.90 25.55 -19.25
C ILE A 51 10.92 24.69 -18.49
N ALA A 52 12.19 24.74 -18.87
CA ALA A 52 13.27 24.05 -18.15
C ALA A 52 13.34 24.49 -16.68
N PHE A 53 13.34 25.81 -16.43
CA PHE A 53 13.34 26.38 -15.09
C PHE A 53 12.16 25.92 -14.24
N LEU A 54 10.94 25.91 -14.79
CA LEU A 54 9.74 25.46 -14.07
C LEU A 54 9.81 23.97 -13.70
N CYS A 55 10.27 23.12 -14.64
CA CYS A 55 10.46 21.69 -14.38
C CYS A 55 11.55 21.45 -13.33
N GLU A 56 12.71 22.10 -13.48
CA GLU A 56 13.85 22.00 -12.56
C GLU A 56 13.48 22.54 -11.16
N SER A 57 12.64 23.58 -11.09
CA SER A 57 12.12 24.12 -9.82
C SER A 57 11.22 23.10 -9.13
N TRP A 58 10.35 22.44 -9.90
CA TRP A 58 9.52 21.37 -9.37
C TRP A 58 10.35 20.19 -8.87
N PHE A 59 11.35 19.74 -9.63
CA PHE A 59 12.26 18.66 -9.18
C PHE A 59 13.05 19.05 -7.94
N THR A 60 13.45 20.32 -7.82
CA THR A 60 14.11 20.85 -6.62
C THR A 60 13.17 20.83 -5.40
N PHE A 61 11.91 21.20 -5.58
CA PHE A 61 10.89 21.05 -4.54
C PHE A 61 10.73 19.59 -4.10
N ILE A 62 10.60 18.65 -5.05
CA ILE A 62 10.51 17.22 -4.76
C ILE A 62 11.76 16.73 -4.00
N TRP A 63 12.95 17.19 -4.37
CA TRP A 63 14.20 16.87 -3.67
C TRP A 63 14.17 17.30 -2.21
N VAL A 64 13.67 18.49 -1.91
CA VAL A 64 13.49 18.98 -0.53
C VAL A 64 12.54 18.07 0.25
N LEU A 65 11.46 17.58 -0.36
CA LEU A 65 10.54 16.63 0.29
C LEU A 65 11.25 15.30 0.62
N PHE A 66 12.02 14.73 -0.31
CA PHE A 66 12.82 13.52 -0.07
C PHE A 66 13.84 13.72 1.05
N MET A 67 14.55 14.85 1.04
CA MET A 67 15.53 15.19 2.06
C MET A 67 14.88 15.31 3.44
N ASN A 68 13.72 15.98 3.54
CA ASN A 68 12.96 16.05 4.80
C ASN A 68 12.57 14.67 5.31
N ALA A 69 12.05 13.81 4.41
CA ALA A 69 11.57 12.49 4.76
C ALA A 69 12.70 11.57 5.25
N LYS A 70 13.91 11.66 4.69
CA LYS A 70 15.07 10.82 5.05
C LYS A 70 15.94 11.38 6.19
N TRP A 71 15.64 12.59 6.68
CA TRP A 71 16.60 13.34 7.51
C TRP A 71 16.92 12.66 8.85
N ASN A 72 15.93 12.12 9.56
CA ASN A 72 16.06 11.61 10.93
C ASN A 72 15.60 10.15 11.04
N PRO A 73 16.35 9.19 10.48
CA PRO A 73 15.96 7.78 10.51
C PRO A 73 15.96 7.20 11.92
N VAL A 74 14.88 6.49 12.26
CA VAL A 74 14.67 5.84 13.55
C VAL A 74 14.21 4.40 13.33
N LYS A 75 14.75 3.48 14.14
CA LYS A 75 14.27 2.11 14.27
C LYS A 75 13.85 1.84 15.72
N TYR A 76 12.87 0.97 15.91
CA TYR A 76 12.51 0.47 17.23
C TYR A 76 12.93 -0.98 17.36
N LYS A 77 13.59 -1.31 18.47
CA LYS A 77 13.83 -2.69 18.89
C LYS A 77 12.81 -3.05 19.97
N THR A 78 12.17 -4.20 19.86
CA THR A 78 11.10 -4.66 20.76
C THR A 78 11.57 -5.87 21.56
N TYR A 79 10.96 -6.07 22.72
CA TYR A 79 11.32 -7.11 23.69
C TYR A 79 10.08 -7.90 24.15
N PRO A 80 9.49 -8.76 23.30
CA PRO A 80 8.30 -9.57 23.61
C PRO A 80 8.40 -10.36 24.93
N GLU A 81 9.58 -10.89 25.25
CA GLU A 81 9.85 -11.65 26.46
C GLU A 81 9.62 -10.85 27.74
N ARG A 82 9.77 -9.52 27.67
CA ARG A 82 9.50 -8.62 28.81
C ARG A 82 8.02 -8.32 28.93
N LEU A 83 7.29 -8.27 27.81
CA LEU A 83 5.83 -8.10 27.81
C LEU A 83 5.16 -9.31 28.48
N LEU A 84 5.55 -10.52 28.07
CA LEU A 84 5.04 -11.78 28.64
C LEU A 84 5.32 -11.91 30.15
N LYS A 85 6.45 -11.37 30.63
CA LYS A 85 6.79 -11.35 32.06
C LYS A 85 6.09 -10.24 32.86
N ARG A 86 5.60 -9.19 32.19
CA ARG A 86 5.05 -7.99 32.84
C ARG A 86 3.56 -8.11 33.10
N SER A 87 2.82 -8.79 32.24
CA SER A 87 1.37 -8.93 32.36
C SER A 87 0.99 -10.37 32.07
N ASP A 88 0.41 -11.03 33.07
CA ASP A 88 -0.19 -12.35 32.89
C ASP A 88 -1.47 -12.25 32.02
N ASP A 89 -2.11 -11.07 32.02
CA ASP A 89 -3.27 -10.78 31.18
C ASP A 89 -2.89 -9.86 30.00
N LEU A 90 -2.77 -10.44 28.81
CA LEU A 90 -2.51 -9.69 27.57
C LEU A 90 -3.82 -9.10 26.99
N PRO A 91 -3.80 -7.92 26.38
CA PRO A 91 -5.00 -7.31 25.82
C PRO A 91 -5.53 -8.11 24.62
N ALA A 92 -6.85 -8.11 24.43
CA ALA A 92 -7.45 -8.71 23.25
C ALA A 92 -7.08 -7.95 21.96
N VAL A 93 -7.00 -8.68 20.84
CA VAL A 93 -6.73 -8.15 19.50
C VAL A 93 -7.70 -8.76 18.49
N ASP A 94 -8.48 -7.91 17.81
CA ASP A 94 -9.29 -8.34 16.67
C ASP A 94 -8.46 -8.27 15.40
N MET A 95 -8.39 -9.35 14.63
CA MET A 95 -7.65 -9.45 13.37
C MET A 95 -8.64 -9.37 12.20
N PHE A 96 -8.45 -8.42 11.30
CA PHE A 96 -9.33 -8.14 10.18
C PHE A 96 -8.66 -8.54 8.87
N VAL A 97 -9.32 -9.41 8.11
CA VAL A 97 -8.92 -9.81 6.75
C VAL A 97 -9.99 -9.34 5.79
N THR A 98 -9.62 -8.59 4.75
CA THR A 98 -10.57 -8.13 3.72
C THR A 98 -10.33 -8.81 2.38
N THR A 99 -11.39 -9.33 1.77
CA THR A 99 -11.43 -9.85 0.39
C THR A 99 -12.63 -9.26 -0.34
N ALA A 100 -12.53 -9.11 -1.66
CA ALA A 100 -13.54 -8.42 -2.46
C ALA A 100 -14.11 -9.22 -3.63
N ASP A 101 -13.34 -10.13 -4.21
CA ASP A 101 -13.77 -10.90 -5.38
C ASP A 101 -13.09 -12.28 -5.44
N PRO A 102 -13.82 -13.40 -5.34
CA PRO A 102 -13.22 -14.73 -5.38
C PRO A 102 -12.57 -15.09 -6.73
N LYS A 103 -12.89 -14.38 -7.82
CA LYS A 103 -12.25 -14.60 -9.13
C LYS A 103 -10.94 -13.85 -9.27
N LEU A 104 -10.89 -12.62 -8.74
CA LEU A 104 -9.67 -11.80 -8.77
C LEU A 104 -8.73 -12.12 -7.61
N GLU A 105 -9.28 -12.66 -6.51
CA GLU A 105 -8.60 -13.02 -5.28
C GLU A 105 -9.00 -14.47 -4.92
N PRO A 106 -8.31 -15.48 -5.46
CA PRO A 106 -8.65 -16.88 -5.24
C PRO A 106 -8.83 -17.22 -3.75
N PRO A 107 -9.89 -17.94 -3.34
CA PRO A 107 -10.20 -18.20 -1.93
C PRO A 107 -9.08 -18.89 -1.14
N ILE A 108 -8.23 -19.70 -1.79
CA ILE A 108 -7.06 -20.33 -1.18
C ILE A 108 -6.04 -19.32 -0.66
N ILE A 109 -5.92 -18.14 -1.29
CA ILE A 109 -5.04 -17.06 -0.81
C ILE A 109 -5.56 -16.53 0.52
N THR A 110 -6.86 -16.21 0.58
CA THR A 110 -7.53 -15.78 1.82
C THR A 110 -7.43 -16.83 2.91
N ALA A 111 -7.64 -18.12 2.59
CA ALA A 111 -7.52 -19.22 3.53
C ALA A 111 -6.10 -19.32 4.13
N ASN A 112 -5.05 -19.20 3.31
CA ASN A 112 -3.67 -19.23 3.78
C ASN A 112 -3.34 -18.04 4.70
N THR A 113 -3.83 -16.85 4.38
CA THR A 113 -3.69 -15.68 5.26
C THR A 113 -4.37 -15.91 6.61
N VAL A 114 -5.61 -16.40 6.62
CA VAL A 114 -6.35 -16.73 7.84
C VAL A 114 -5.62 -17.81 8.65
N LEU A 115 -5.16 -18.88 8.02
CA LEU A 115 -4.41 -19.95 8.69
C LEU A 115 -3.13 -19.43 9.35
N SER A 116 -2.43 -18.48 8.72
CA SER A 116 -1.24 -17.86 9.30
C SER A 116 -1.55 -17.04 10.54
N LEU A 117 -2.67 -16.30 10.53
CA LEU A 117 -3.12 -15.47 11.65
C LEU A 117 -3.63 -16.31 12.83
N LEU A 118 -4.32 -17.41 12.55
CA LEU A 118 -4.83 -18.32 13.60
C LEU A 118 -3.70 -19.05 14.34
N ALA A 119 -2.48 -19.10 13.77
CA ALA A 119 -1.33 -19.82 14.29
C ALA A 119 -0.22 -18.91 14.87
N VAL A 120 -0.50 -17.62 15.11
CA VAL A 120 0.44 -16.69 15.77
C VAL A 120 0.65 -17.02 17.25
N GLU A 121 1.77 -16.57 17.80
CA GLU A 121 2.13 -16.74 19.21
C GLU A 121 1.45 -15.66 20.07
N TYR A 122 0.22 -15.96 20.47
CA TYR A 122 -0.58 -15.17 21.40
C TYR A 122 -1.66 -16.06 22.05
N PRO A 123 -2.18 -15.71 23.25
CA PRO A 123 -3.29 -16.46 23.84
C PRO A 123 -4.52 -16.50 22.91
N ALA A 124 -4.96 -17.70 22.54
CA ALA A 124 -6.00 -17.88 21.53
C ALA A 124 -7.33 -17.23 21.93
N HIS A 125 -7.69 -17.26 23.22
CA HIS A 125 -8.90 -16.62 23.75
C HIS A 125 -8.84 -15.07 23.74
N LYS A 126 -7.68 -14.47 23.47
CA LYS A 126 -7.51 -13.02 23.29
C LYS A 126 -7.58 -12.60 21.82
N LEU A 127 -7.70 -13.55 20.90
CA LEU A 127 -7.71 -13.28 19.47
C LEU A 127 -9.06 -13.64 18.84
N ALA A 128 -9.52 -12.78 17.94
CA ALA A 128 -10.65 -13.06 17.08
C ALA A 128 -10.33 -12.62 15.66
N CYS A 129 -10.43 -13.54 14.70
CA CYS A 129 -10.22 -13.30 13.28
C CYS A 129 -11.58 -13.04 12.60
N TYR A 130 -11.76 -11.85 12.06
CA TYR A 130 -12.91 -11.47 11.27
C TYR A 130 -12.51 -11.37 9.80
N VAL A 131 -13.18 -12.15 8.94
CA VAL A 131 -12.98 -12.12 7.50
C VAL A 131 -14.15 -11.38 6.87
N SER A 132 -13.88 -10.20 6.31
CA SER A 132 -14.85 -9.44 5.52
C SER A 132 -14.78 -9.85 4.07
N ASP A 133 -15.87 -10.40 3.56
CA ASP A 133 -16.07 -10.69 2.14
C ASP A 133 -17.01 -9.66 1.51
N ASP A 134 -16.43 -8.73 0.74
CA ASP A 134 -17.19 -7.73 0.01
C ASP A 134 -17.92 -8.31 -1.21
N GLY A 135 -17.59 -9.53 -1.62
CA GLY A 135 -18.27 -10.27 -2.68
C GLY A 135 -19.52 -11.00 -2.20
N GLY A 136 -19.66 -11.24 -0.89
CA GLY A 136 -20.70 -12.11 -0.34
C GLY A 136 -20.62 -13.53 -0.90
N SER A 137 -19.40 -14.03 -1.12
CA SER A 137 -19.16 -15.21 -1.91
C SER A 137 -19.32 -16.49 -1.10
N PRO A 138 -20.15 -17.42 -1.58
CA PRO A 138 -20.37 -18.66 -0.85
C PRO A 138 -19.16 -19.62 -0.95
N ILE A 139 -18.33 -19.53 -2.00
CA ILE A 139 -17.06 -20.27 -2.08
C ILE A 139 -16.02 -19.74 -1.10
N THR A 140 -15.96 -18.42 -0.86
CA THR A 140 -15.10 -17.85 0.18
C THR A 140 -15.50 -18.37 1.55
N PHE A 141 -16.79 -18.36 1.87
CA PHE A 141 -17.29 -18.91 3.13
C PHE A 141 -16.95 -20.40 3.28
N TYR A 142 -17.24 -21.22 2.27
CA TYR A 142 -16.88 -22.65 2.25
C TYR A 142 -15.38 -22.87 2.49
N SER A 143 -14.53 -22.07 1.83
CA SER A 143 -13.07 -22.16 1.98
C SER A 143 -12.62 -21.86 3.41
N LEU A 144 -13.27 -20.92 4.09
CA LEU A 144 -12.99 -20.61 5.50
C LEU A 144 -13.46 -21.73 6.44
N VAL A 145 -14.58 -22.37 6.15
CA VAL A 145 -15.06 -23.54 6.91
C VAL A 145 -14.06 -24.69 6.78
N GLU A 146 -13.61 -25.04 5.57
CA GLU A 146 -12.60 -26.09 5.37
C GLU A 146 -11.25 -25.69 5.99
N ALA A 147 -10.83 -24.42 5.87
CA ALA A 147 -9.64 -23.92 6.53
C ALA A 147 -9.72 -24.02 8.06
N SER A 148 -10.90 -23.79 8.66
CA SER A 148 -11.09 -23.93 10.10
C SER A 148 -10.92 -25.38 10.58
N LYS A 149 -11.33 -26.36 9.76
CA LYS A 149 -11.11 -27.80 10.03
C LYS A 149 -9.62 -28.13 9.99
N PHE A 150 -8.90 -27.62 8.99
CA PHE A 150 -7.46 -27.80 8.88
C PHE A 150 -6.70 -27.07 9.99
N ALA A 151 -7.15 -25.89 10.43
CA ALA A 151 -6.54 -25.13 11.52
C ALA A 151 -6.42 -25.94 12.83
N LYS A 152 -7.38 -26.83 13.11
CA LYS A 152 -7.35 -27.75 14.27
C LYS A 152 -6.18 -28.73 14.25
N LEU A 153 -5.62 -29.00 13.08
CA LEU A 153 -4.43 -29.82 12.91
C LEU A 153 -3.17 -28.94 12.82
N TRP A 154 -3.27 -27.84 12.06
CA TRP A 154 -2.15 -26.95 11.75
C TRP A 154 -1.63 -26.17 12.95
N VAL A 155 -2.53 -25.59 13.77
CA VAL A 155 -2.13 -24.74 14.91
C VAL A 155 -1.35 -25.55 15.97
N PRO A 156 -1.80 -26.74 16.41
CA PRO A 156 -1.02 -27.57 17.33
C PRO A 156 0.32 -28.03 16.74
N PHE A 157 0.35 -28.40 15.45
CA PHE A 157 1.59 -28.76 14.75
C PHE A 157 2.59 -27.60 14.76
N CYS A 158 2.12 -26.40 14.43
CA CYS A 158 2.87 -25.17 14.44
C CYS A 158 3.53 -24.89 15.79
N LYS A 159 2.76 -25.00 16.88
CA LYS A 159 3.24 -24.78 18.24
C LYS A 159 4.21 -25.89 18.68
N LYS A 160 3.87 -27.17 18.46
CA LYS A 160 4.69 -28.34 18.86
C LYS A 160 6.09 -28.29 18.25
N TYR A 161 6.20 -27.93 16.96
CA TYR A 161 7.46 -27.96 16.23
C TYR A 161 8.09 -26.58 15.99
N ASN A 162 7.58 -25.54 16.65
CA ASN A 162 8.05 -24.16 16.52
C ASN A 162 8.22 -23.70 15.05
N VAL A 163 7.20 -23.96 14.24
CA VAL A 163 7.19 -23.61 12.81
C VAL A 163 7.29 -22.10 12.65
N ARG A 164 8.38 -21.58 12.07
CA ARG A 164 8.57 -20.13 11.96
C ARG A 164 7.56 -19.47 11.02
N VAL A 165 7.37 -20.00 9.81
CA VAL A 165 6.44 -19.42 8.83
C VAL A 165 5.08 -20.09 8.96
N ARG A 166 4.07 -19.34 9.41
CA ARG A 166 2.74 -19.88 9.72
C ARG A 166 1.83 -20.09 8.52
N ALA A 167 2.20 -19.58 7.35
CA ALA A 167 1.49 -19.82 6.09
C ALA A 167 1.86 -21.20 5.52
N PRO A 168 0.91 -22.16 5.42
CA PRO A 168 1.21 -23.52 4.99
C PRO A 168 1.82 -23.60 3.59
N PHE A 169 1.31 -22.84 2.62
CA PHE A 169 1.82 -22.86 1.24
C PHE A 169 3.30 -22.49 1.15
N VAL A 170 3.77 -21.56 1.98
CA VAL A 170 5.19 -21.19 2.05
C VAL A 170 5.98 -22.24 2.78
N TYR A 171 5.46 -22.72 3.92
CA TYR A 171 6.14 -23.73 4.73
C TYR A 171 6.39 -25.04 3.95
N PHE A 172 5.40 -25.49 3.17
CA PHE A 172 5.49 -26.73 2.38
C PHE A 172 6.10 -26.55 0.98
N SER A 173 6.51 -25.33 0.60
CA SER A 173 7.16 -25.06 -0.69
C SER A 173 8.57 -25.65 -0.81
N SER A 174 9.20 -25.99 0.31
CA SER A 174 10.55 -26.56 0.38
C SER A 174 10.52 -27.82 1.24
N GLU A 175 11.41 -28.78 0.96
CA GLU A 175 11.60 -29.97 1.79
C GLU A 175 12.14 -29.59 3.19
N PRO A 176 11.90 -30.43 4.22
CA PRO A 176 12.38 -30.18 5.58
C PRO A 176 13.90 -29.96 5.59
N GLN A 177 14.37 -28.87 6.21
CA GLN A 177 15.81 -28.63 6.34
C GLN A 177 16.48 -29.67 7.24
N ALA A 178 17.58 -30.26 6.76
CA ALA A 178 18.36 -31.30 7.44
C ALA A 178 19.01 -30.85 8.78
N SER A 179 18.91 -29.57 9.14
CA SER A 179 19.49 -29.00 10.37
C SER A 179 18.67 -29.26 11.63
N GLN A 180 17.43 -29.75 11.50
CA GLN A 180 16.72 -30.37 12.62
C GLN A 180 17.10 -31.84 12.60
N THR A 181 17.58 -32.42 13.70
CA THR A 181 17.69 -33.87 13.86
C THR A 181 16.28 -34.46 13.73
N LEU A 182 15.87 -34.79 12.50
CA LEU A 182 14.50 -35.21 12.19
C LEU A 182 14.27 -36.59 12.81
N SER A 183 13.52 -36.64 13.92
CA SER A 183 13.00 -37.91 14.40
C SER A 183 12.05 -38.49 13.34
N GLN A 184 11.98 -39.80 13.24
CA GLN A 184 11.03 -40.47 12.33
C GLN A 184 9.58 -39.98 12.58
N GLU A 185 9.22 -39.75 13.85
CA GLU A 185 7.93 -39.16 14.25
C GLU A 185 7.68 -37.80 13.58
N PHE A 186 8.68 -36.91 13.55
CA PHE A 186 8.54 -35.62 12.88
C PHE A 186 8.31 -35.79 11.39
N THR A 187 9.10 -36.62 10.71
CA THR A 187 8.98 -36.79 9.26
C THR A 187 7.62 -37.37 8.87
N ASP A 188 7.11 -38.34 9.64
CA ASP A 188 5.79 -38.93 9.40
C ASP A 188 4.67 -37.92 9.68
N THR A 189 4.78 -37.15 10.76
CA THR A 189 3.83 -36.07 11.08
C THR A 189 3.85 -34.97 10.02
N TRP A 190 5.03 -34.60 9.52
CA TRP A 190 5.20 -33.59 8.49
C TRP A 190 4.56 -34.02 7.17
N ARG A 191 4.80 -35.26 6.71
CA ARG A 191 4.16 -35.80 5.50
C ARG A 191 2.64 -35.85 5.64
N TYR A 192 2.15 -36.30 6.80
CA TYR A 192 0.72 -36.28 7.11
C TYR A 192 0.13 -34.87 7.00
N MET A 193 0.79 -33.87 7.58
CA MET A 193 0.34 -32.48 7.56
C MET A 193 0.37 -31.89 6.14
N LYS A 194 1.42 -32.16 5.35
CA LYS A 194 1.52 -31.75 3.95
C LYS A 194 0.38 -32.33 3.12
N ASN A 195 0.11 -33.64 3.25
CA ASN A 195 -1.00 -34.29 2.55
C ASN A 195 -2.36 -33.68 2.92
N LYS A 196 -2.56 -33.32 4.20
CA LYS A 196 -3.79 -32.65 4.66
C LYS A 196 -3.94 -31.24 4.10
N TYR A 197 -2.85 -30.51 3.94
CA TYR A 197 -2.86 -29.20 3.28
C TYR A 197 -3.15 -29.31 1.77
N GLU A 198 -2.57 -30.30 1.09
CA GLU A 198 -2.87 -30.58 -0.33
C GLU A 198 -4.33 -31.00 -0.53
N GLU A 199 -4.90 -31.78 0.40
CA GLU A 199 -6.33 -32.12 0.42
C GLU A 199 -7.22 -30.88 0.55
N LEU A 200 -6.89 -29.96 1.47
CA LEU A 200 -7.58 -28.67 1.63
C LEU A 200 -7.54 -27.86 0.34
N SER A 201 -6.34 -27.71 -0.25
CA SER A 201 -6.14 -26.92 -1.47
C SER A 201 -6.98 -27.48 -2.62
N ARG A 202 -6.97 -28.81 -2.81
CA ARG A 202 -7.76 -29.48 -3.84
C ARG A 202 -9.27 -29.29 -3.64
N LYS A 203 -9.77 -29.43 -2.39
CA LYS A 203 -11.19 -29.19 -2.07
C LYS A 203 -11.64 -27.78 -2.44
N ILE A 204 -10.82 -26.78 -2.12
CA ILE A 204 -11.11 -25.37 -2.45
C ILE A 204 -11.08 -25.16 -3.96
N ASP A 205 -10.09 -25.70 -4.66
CA ASP A 205 -9.94 -25.56 -6.11
C ASP A 205 -11.06 -26.26 -6.88
N ASP A 206 -11.45 -27.46 -6.46
CA ASP A 206 -12.57 -28.21 -7.06
C ASP A 206 -13.89 -27.48 -6.81
N ALA A 207 -14.13 -27.01 -5.58
CA ALA A 207 -15.31 -26.21 -5.27
C ALA A 207 -15.35 -24.89 -6.05
N ALA A 208 -14.21 -24.25 -6.32
CA ALA A 208 -14.15 -23.04 -7.13
C ALA A 208 -14.47 -23.28 -8.62
N LYS A 209 -14.24 -24.49 -9.14
CA LYS A 209 -14.57 -24.89 -10.53
C LYS A 209 -16.02 -25.33 -10.68
N ASP A 210 -16.53 -26.10 -9.72
CA ASP A 210 -17.80 -26.85 -9.85
C ASP A 210 -18.96 -26.27 -9.02
N TYR A 211 -18.82 -25.04 -8.49
CA TYR A 211 -19.69 -24.47 -7.44
C TYR A 211 -21.22 -24.48 -7.70
N ILE A 212 -21.69 -24.71 -8.94
CA ILE A 212 -23.10 -24.53 -9.29
C ILE A 212 -23.96 -25.80 -9.16
N SER A 213 -23.42 -27.02 -8.97
CA SER A 213 -24.28 -28.23 -9.05
C SER A 213 -24.41 -29.14 -7.81
N HIS A 214 -23.49 -29.18 -6.83
CA HIS A 214 -23.47 -30.32 -5.88
C HIS A 214 -23.26 -30.05 -4.38
N HIS A 215 -23.03 -28.82 -3.91
CA HIS A 215 -22.60 -28.56 -2.52
C HIS A 215 -23.53 -27.69 -1.64
N MET A 216 -24.81 -27.57 -1.99
CA MET A 216 -25.78 -26.85 -1.15
C MET A 216 -26.16 -27.69 0.09
N ASN A 217 -25.34 -27.60 1.14
CA ASN A 217 -25.69 -28.02 2.50
C ASN A 217 -26.52 -26.92 3.20
N ASP A 218 -27.20 -27.25 4.30
CA ASP A 218 -27.98 -26.31 5.13
C ASP A 218 -27.18 -25.05 5.55
N GLU A 219 -25.87 -25.18 5.79
CA GLU A 219 -24.99 -24.07 6.18
C GLU A 219 -24.85 -22.98 5.09
N LEU A 220 -25.06 -23.33 3.83
CA LEU A 220 -24.98 -22.44 2.66
C LEU A 220 -26.35 -21.92 2.21
N ALA A 221 -27.45 -22.29 2.89
CA ALA A 221 -28.80 -21.87 2.53
C ALA A 221 -28.96 -20.35 2.47
N ASP A 222 -28.31 -19.61 3.39
CA ASP A 222 -28.34 -18.13 3.43
C ASP A 222 -27.71 -17.48 2.19
N PHE A 223 -26.94 -18.23 1.40
CA PHE A 223 -26.34 -17.76 0.15
C PHE A 223 -27.17 -18.07 -1.10
N SER A 224 -28.28 -18.80 -0.94
CA SER A 224 -29.21 -19.03 -2.04
C SER A 224 -29.83 -17.70 -2.48
N ASN A 225 -29.69 -17.36 -3.77
CA ASN A 225 -30.17 -16.12 -4.39
C ASN A 225 -29.45 -14.82 -3.99
N ILE A 226 -28.16 -14.89 -3.62
CA ILE A 226 -27.33 -13.71 -3.39
C ILE A 226 -26.74 -13.16 -4.69
N GLU A 227 -26.91 -11.86 -4.91
CA GLU A 227 -26.18 -11.10 -5.92
C GLU A 227 -25.12 -10.24 -5.23
N ARG A 228 -23.90 -10.18 -5.79
CA ARG A 228 -22.75 -9.42 -5.23
C ARG A 228 -23.08 -7.96 -4.84
N GLY A 229 -23.99 -7.31 -5.58
CA GLY A 229 -24.39 -5.92 -5.33
C GLY A 229 -25.71 -5.76 -4.55
N ASN A 230 -26.39 -6.87 -4.23
CA ASN A 230 -27.71 -6.86 -3.63
C ASN A 230 -27.93 -8.11 -2.76
N HIS A 231 -27.61 -7.98 -1.47
CA HIS A 231 -27.78 -9.07 -0.51
C HIS A 231 -27.87 -8.52 0.93
N PRO A 232 -28.56 -9.23 1.84
CA PRO A 232 -28.57 -8.88 3.26
C PRO A 232 -27.17 -9.07 3.87
N SER A 233 -26.97 -8.52 5.08
CA SER A 233 -25.76 -8.80 5.86
C SER A 233 -25.72 -10.27 6.27
N LEU A 234 -24.58 -10.94 6.07
CA LEU A 234 -24.32 -12.29 6.52
C LEU A 234 -23.25 -12.26 7.60
N ILE A 235 -23.60 -12.71 8.81
CA ILE A 235 -22.65 -12.85 9.92
C ILE A 235 -22.70 -14.31 10.34
N LYS A 236 -21.56 -15.01 10.23
CA LYS A 236 -21.44 -16.44 10.55
C LYS A 236 -20.25 -16.66 11.47
N VAL A 237 -20.49 -17.21 12.65
CA VAL A 237 -19.43 -17.65 13.57
C VAL A 237 -19.00 -19.05 13.11
N ILE A 238 -17.84 -19.14 12.45
CA ILE A 238 -17.31 -20.41 11.93
C ILE A 238 -16.68 -21.24 13.06
N TRP A 239 -15.96 -20.56 13.95
CA TRP A 239 -15.35 -21.18 15.11
C TRP A 239 -15.38 -20.25 16.32
N GLU A 240 -15.73 -20.83 17.46
CA GLU A 240 -15.77 -20.13 18.73
C GLU A 240 -14.94 -20.87 19.78
N ASN A 241 -13.95 -20.17 20.36
CA ASN A 241 -13.13 -20.73 21.41
C ASN A 241 -13.84 -20.57 22.77
N LYS A 242 -14.68 -21.56 23.13
CA LYS A 242 -15.38 -21.58 24.42
C LYS A 242 -14.54 -22.12 25.56
N GLU A 243 -13.51 -22.92 25.26
CA GLU A 243 -12.79 -23.73 26.24
C GLU A 243 -11.55 -23.05 26.82
N GLY A 244 -11.09 -21.94 26.23
CA GLY A 244 -9.96 -21.15 26.75
C GLY A 244 -8.61 -21.89 26.77
N LEU A 245 -8.52 -23.08 26.15
CA LEU A 245 -7.36 -23.96 26.21
C LEU A 245 -6.10 -23.30 25.62
N GLU A 246 -4.94 -23.50 26.25
CA GLU A 246 -3.63 -22.96 25.83
C GLU A 246 -3.20 -23.42 24.42
N GLY A 247 -3.78 -24.52 23.92
CA GLY A 247 -3.62 -25.05 22.56
C GLY A 247 -4.75 -24.70 21.58
N GLY A 248 -5.73 -23.90 21.98
CA GLY A 248 -6.92 -23.58 21.20
C GLY A 248 -6.65 -22.70 19.97
N ILE A 249 -7.69 -22.54 19.14
CA ILE A 249 -7.69 -21.69 17.94
C ILE A 249 -8.46 -20.40 18.26
N PRO A 250 -8.01 -19.22 17.80
CA PRO A 250 -8.77 -17.97 17.90
C PRO A 250 -10.18 -18.06 17.33
N HIS A 251 -11.10 -17.20 17.77
CA HIS A 251 -12.43 -17.10 17.16
C HIS A 251 -12.29 -16.82 15.65
N LEU A 252 -13.19 -17.38 14.83
CA LEU A 252 -13.24 -17.11 13.39
C LEU A 252 -14.67 -16.73 13.00
N VAL A 253 -14.83 -15.50 12.49
CA VAL A 253 -16.13 -14.92 12.12
C VAL A 253 -16.07 -14.46 10.66
N TYR A 254 -17.02 -14.94 9.86
CA TYR A 254 -17.25 -14.46 8.51
C TYR A 254 -18.26 -13.32 8.51
N VAL A 255 -17.95 -12.27 7.76
CA VAL A 255 -18.75 -11.04 7.66
C VAL A 255 -18.91 -10.69 6.18
N ALA A 256 -20.14 -10.70 5.68
CA ALA A 256 -20.51 -10.00 4.46
C ALA A 256 -21.48 -8.87 4.84
N ARG A 257 -21.10 -7.63 4.57
CA ARG A 257 -21.96 -6.46 4.86
C ARG A 257 -23.19 -6.45 3.95
N GLU A 258 -24.26 -5.81 4.39
CA GLU A 258 -25.41 -5.62 3.50
C GLU A 258 -25.02 -4.74 2.31
N LYS A 259 -25.45 -5.12 1.10
CA LYS A 259 -25.31 -4.33 -0.11
C LYS A 259 -26.65 -4.18 -0.80
N ARG A 260 -26.93 -2.97 -1.30
CA ARG A 260 -28.13 -2.63 -2.06
C ARG A 260 -27.73 -1.74 -3.24
N PRO A 261 -28.34 -1.89 -4.44
CA PRO A 261 -27.91 -1.18 -5.64
C PRO A 261 -27.87 0.36 -5.53
N LYS A 262 -28.71 0.95 -4.67
CA LYS A 262 -28.82 2.41 -4.49
C LYS A 262 -27.97 2.97 -3.34
N HIS A 263 -27.24 2.13 -2.63
CA HIS A 263 -26.47 2.54 -1.45
C HIS A 263 -24.96 2.52 -1.75
N PRO A 264 -24.25 3.65 -1.60
CA PRO A 264 -22.80 3.68 -1.76
C PRO A 264 -22.16 2.86 -0.64
N HIS A 265 -21.22 1.99 -1.00
CA HIS A 265 -20.58 1.08 -0.06
C HIS A 265 -19.11 1.44 0.25
N HIS A 266 -18.51 2.44 -0.41
CA HIS A 266 -17.17 2.94 -0.06
C HIS A 266 -16.04 1.88 -0.04
N TYR A 267 -16.14 0.86 -0.90
CA TYR A 267 -15.10 -0.18 -1.10
C TYR A 267 -14.54 -0.72 0.22
N LYS A 268 -13.21 -0.81 0.36
CA LYS A 268 -12.52 -1.34 1.54
C LYS A 268 -12.75 -0.49 2.79
N ALA A 269 -12.83 0.85 2.67
CA ALA A 269 -13.09 1.73 3.81
C ALA A 269 -14.41 1.38 4.52
N GLY A 270 -15.47 1.15 3.75
CA GLY A 270 -16.76 0.75 4.31
C GLY A 270 -16.74 -0.67 4.88
N ALA A 271 -16.00 -1.59 4.27
CA ALA A 271 -15.86 -2.95 4.78
C ALA A 271 -15.15 -2.94 6.16
N MET A 272 -14.07 -2.15 6.28
CA MET A 272 -13.36 -1.94 7.54
C MET A 272 -14.23 -1.27 8.61
N ASN A 273 -15.11 -0.34 8.22
CA ASN A 273 -16.06 0.27 9.15
C ASN A 273 -17.11 -0.70 9.65
N VAL A 274 -17.64 -1.57 8.78
CA VAL A 274 -18.54 -2.65 9.19
C VAL A 274 -17.82 -3.61 10.14
N LEU A 275 -16.59 -4.03 9.82
CA LEU A 275 -15.79 -4.87 10.71
C LEU A 275 -15.58 -4.22 12.07
N ALA A 276 -15.25 -2.94 12.13
CA ALA A 276 -15.08 -2.21 13.38
C ALA A 276 -16.36 -2.19 14.22
N ARG A 277 -17.54 -2.05 13.60
CA ARG A 277 -18.83 -2.10 14.30
C ARG A 277 -19.19 -3.52 14.77
N VAL A 278 -19.08 -4.50 13.88
CA VAL A 278 -19.40 -5.91 14.14
C VAL A 278 -18.54 -6.45 15.28
N SER A 279 -17.22 -6.31 15.18
CA SER A 279 -16.31 -6.70 16.27
C SER A 279 -16.55 -5.88 17.53
N GLY A 280 -16.95 -4.61 17.41
CA GLY A 280 -17.31 -3.76 18.54
C GLY A 280 -18.46 -4.31 19.39
N VAL A 281 -19.47 -4.94 18.77
CA VAL A 281 -20.60 -5.55 19.51
C VAL A 281 -20.36 -7.01 19.88
N MET A 282 -19.36 -7.68 19.29
CA MET A 282 -19.07 -9.09 19.54
C MET A 282 -17.94 -9.33 20.54
N THR A 283 -16.75 -8.76 20.31
CA THR A 283 -15.54 -9.01 21.13
C THR A 283 -15.01 -7.75 21.80
N ASN A 284 -15.24 -6.59 21.18
CA ASN A 284 -14.82 -5.27 21.63
C ASN A 284 -13.32 -5.19 22.01
N ALA A 285 -12.43 -5.79 21.21
CA ALA A 285 -11.01 -5.79 21.54
C ALA A 285 -10.41 -4.36 21.50
N PRO A 286 -9.55 -3.96 22.45
CA PRO A 286 -8.98 -2.60 22.49
C PRO A 286 -8.02 -2.31 21.33
N PHE A 287 -7.49 -3.36 20.68
CA PHE A 287 -6.61 -3.27 19.53
C PHE A 287 -7.17 -4.05 18.34
N MET A 288 -6.86 -3.56 17.14
CA MET A 288 -7.25 -4.20 15.88
C MET A 288 -6.02 -4.34 14.99
N LEU A 289 -5.81 -5.50 14.40
CA LEU A 289 -4.84 -5.72 13.32
C LEU A 289 -5.61 -5.81 12.01
N ASN A 290 -5.21 -5.09 10.96
CA ASN A 290 -5.78 -5.28 9.63
C ASN A 290 -4.74 -5.78 8.64
N VAL A 291 -5.14 -6.74 7.81
CA VAL A 291 -4.36 -7.28 6.69
C VAL A 291 -5.23 -7.49 5.45
N ASP A 292 -4.60 -7.39 4.28
CA ASP A 292 -5.20 -7.82 3.01
C ASP A 292 -5.27 -9.34 2.91
N CYS A 293 -6.18 -9.85 2.07
CA CYS A 293 -6.34 -11.29 1.83
C CYS A 293 -5.06 -11.99 1.36
N ASP A 294 -4.13 -11.27 0.74
CA ASP A 294 -2.85 -11.79 0.25
C ASP A 294 -1.65 -11.51 1.17
N MET A 295 -1.87 -11.00 2.39
CA MET A 295 -0.83 -10.61 3.34
C MET A 295 -0.83 -11.51 4.58
N PHE A 296 0.05 -12.51 4.61
CA PHE A 296 0.12 -13.49 5.70
C PHE A 296 1.12 -13.08 6.80
N ALA A 297 0.93 -13.58 8.02
CA ALA A 297 1.87 -13.41 9.13
C ALA A 297 3.11 -14.28 8.93
N ASN A 298 4.26 -13.64 8.68
CA ASN A 298 5.53 -14.32 8.44
C ASN A 298 6.35 -14.50 9.73
N ASN A 299 6.20 -13.58 10.68
CA ASN A 299 6.76 -13.71 12.02
C ASN A 299 5.65 -14.17 13.00
N PRO A 300 5.81 -15.31 13.71
CA PRO A 300 4.80 -15.80 14.63
C PRO A 300 4.51 -14.86 15.81
N GLU A 301 5.51 -14.11 16.26
CA GLU A 301 5.45 -13.24 17.44
C GLU A 301 5.01 -11.81 17.06
N VAL A 302 4.53 -11.59 15.83
CA VAL A 302 4.23 -10.25 15.30
C VAL A 302 3.24 -9.47 16.17
N ILE A 303 2.25 -10.13 16.77
CA ILE A 303 1.29 -9.49 17.67
C ILE A 303 1.99 -9.01 18.95
N LEU A 304 2.87 -9.82 19.54
CA LEU A 304 3.64 -9.43 20.73
C LEU A 304 4.54 -8.22 20.44
N HIS A 305 5.22 -8.21 19.28
CA HIS A 305 6.01 -7.06 18.84
C HIS A 305 5.13 -5.81 18.64
N GLY A 306 3.96 -5.94 18.02
CA GLY A 306 3.00 -4.85 17.88
C GLY A 306 2.54 -4.30 19.24
N MET A 307 2.26 -5.19 20.19
CA MET A 307 1.88 -4.80 21.56
C MET A 307 3.02 -4.12 22.32
N CYS A 308 4.28 -4.54 22.14
CA CYS A 308 5.43 -3.82 22.71
C CYS A 308 5.47 -2.35 22.25
N LEU A 309 5.18 -2.08 20.98
CA LEU A 309 5.18 -0.73 20.42
C LEU A 309 3.93 0.07 20.77
N LEU A 310 2.81 -0.57 21.04
CA LEU A 310 1.59 0.11 21.49
C LEU A 310 1.64 0.42 22.98
N LEU A 311 2.06 -0.53 23.82
CA LEU A 311 2.04 -0.44 25.27
C LEU A 311 3.33 0.10 25.89
N GLY A 312 4.43 0.14 25.13
CA GLY A 312 5.76 0.50 25.63
C GLY A 312 6.04 2.00 25.76
N PHE A 313 5.06 2.88 25.53
CA PHE A 313 5.21 4.33 25.73
C PHE A 313 4.42 4.78 26.96
N ASP A 314 4.98 5.70 27.74
CA ASP A 314 4.31 6.30 28.90
C ASP A 314 3.05 7.09 28.50
N ASN A 315 3.12 7.77 27.36
CA ASN A 315 1.99 8.47 26.75
C ASN A 315 1.56 7.76 25.47
N GLU A 316 0.34 7.23 25.49
CA GLU A 316 -0.31 6.56 24.36
C GLU A 316 -0.38 7.40 23.09
N VAL A 317 -0.41 8.73 23.19
CA VAL A 317 -0.41 9.64 22.03
C VAL A 317 0.82 9.41 21.16
N SER A 318 1.89 8.87 21.73
CA SER A 318 3.13 8.51 21.03
C SER A 318 3.00 7.27 20.13
N SER A 319 1.91 6.50 20.25
CA SER A 319 1.69 5.28 19.47
C SER A 319 0.19 5.02 19.29
N GLY A 320 -0.38 5.70 18.28
CA GLY A 320 -1.76 5.52 17.89
C GLY A 320 -1.99 4.30 16.99
N PHE A 321 -1.06 4.06 16.08
CA PHE A 321 -1.00 2.83 15.30
C PHE A 321 0.44 2.42 15.02
N VAL A 322 0.62 1.13 14.75
CA VAL A 322 1.91 0.52 14.43
C VAL A 322 1.82 -0.08 13.03
N GLN A 323 2.61 0.46 12.10
CA GLN A 323 2.64 0.01 10.71
C GLN A 323 3.85 -0.90 10.48
N ALA A 324 3.63 -2.10 9.94
CA ALA A 324 4.72 -2.92 9.40
C ALA A 324 5.04 -2.51 7.95
N PRO A 325 6.30 -2.59 7.50
CA PRO A 325 6.65 -2.46 6.08
C PRO A 325 5.86 -3.45 5.22
N GLN A 326 5.39 -3.01 4.05
CA GLN A 326 4.89 -3.95 3.05
C GLN A 326 6.06 -4.62 2.35
N GLN A 327 6.16 -5.93 2.46
CA GLN A 327 7.19 -6.76 1.84
C GLN A 327 6.51 -7.94 1.13
N PHE A 328 7.15 -8.48 0.10
CA PHE A 328 6.53 -9.42 -0.81
C PHE A 328 7.24 -10.78 -0.85
N TYR A 329 6.48 -11.87 -0.82
CA TYR A 329 7.00 -13.21 -1.11
C TYR A 329 6.99 -13.46 -2.62
N GLY A 330 7.83 -14.37 -3.09
CA GLY A 330 7.88 -14.72 -4.51
C GLY A 330 8.26 -13.54 -5.43
N ALA A 331 8.86 -12.50 -4.86
CA ALA A 331 9.16 -11.26 -5.56
C ALA A 331 10.17 -11.53 -6.69
N LEU A 332 9.89 -10.96 -7.87
CA LEU A 332 10.75 -11.16 -9.04
C LEU A 332 12.15 -10.56 -8.79
N LYS A 333 13.17 -11.32 -9.19
CA LYS A 333 14.55 -10.86 -9.12
C LYS A 333 14.72 -9.53 -9.86
N ASP A 334 15.42 -8.61 -9.24
CA ASP A 334 15.73 -7.27 -9.77
C ASP A 334 14.50 -6.37 -10.05
N ASP A 335 13.32 -6.70 -9.51
CA ASP A 335 12.10 -5.87 -9.56
C ASP A 335 11.83 -5.21 -10.94
N PRO A 336 11.59 -6.00 -12.01
CA PRO A 336 11.44 -5.48 -13.37
C PRO A 336 10.25 -4.52 -13.53
N PHE A 337 9.29 -4.56 -12.61
CA PHE A 337 8.07 -3.75 -12.62
C PHE A 337 8.08 -2.62 -11.59
N GLY A 338 9.08 -2.50 -10.72
CA GLY A 338 9.17 -1.41 -9.74
C GLY A 338 8.09 -1.46 -8.66
N ASN A 339 7.62 -2.65 -8.28
CA ASN A 339 6.51 -2.83 -7.34
C ASN A 339 6.97 -3.10 -5.91
N GLN A 340 8.24 -3.47 -5.71
CA GLN A 340 8.69 -3.95 -4.39
C GLN A 340 8.90 -2.81 -3.39
N LEU A 341 9.15 -1.58 -3.88
CA LEU A 341 9.25 -0.36 -3.07
C LEU A 341 10.23 -0.46 -1.87
N VAL A 342 11.22 -1.35 -1.93
CA VAL A 342 12.14 -1.64 -0.81
C VAL A 342 12.82 -0.37 -0.29
N VAL A 343 13.39 0.45 -1.19
CA VAL A 343 14.06 1.72 -0.82
C VAL A 343 13.08 2.72 -0.16
N LEU A 344 11.82 2.75 -0.63
CA LEU A 344 10.78 3.60 -0.03
C LEU A 344 10.43 3.12 1.38
N GLN A 345 10.34 1.82 1.61
CA GLN A 345 10.02 1.27 2.93
C GLN A 345 11.21 1.42 3.90
N GLU A 346 12.42 1.02 3.50
CA GLU A 346 13.56 0.96 4.41
C GLU A 346 14.17 2.34 4.73
N LEU A 347 14.49 3.14 3.71
CA LEU A 347 15.16 4.44 3.92
C LEU A 347 14.15 5.55 4.24
N ILE A 348 13.12 5.70 3.40
CA ILE A 348 12.15 6.77 3.55
C ILE A 348 11.20 6.48 4.73
N GLY A 349 10.71 5.24 4.85
CA GLY A 349 9.87 4.82 5.98
C GLY A 349 10.58 4.98 7.32
N GLY A 350 11.85 4.57 7.42
CA GLY A 350 12.67 4.78 8.62
C GLY A 350 12.86 6.27 8.97
N GLY A 351 13.07 7.12 7.97
CA GLY A 351 13.18 8.57 8.12
C GLY A 351 11.89 9.25 8.60
N ILE A 352 10.76 8.90 7.99
CA ILE A 352 9.42 9.40 8.37
C ILE A 352 9.05 8.90 9.78
N GLY A 353 9.48 7.68 10.14
CA GLY A 353 9.36 7.14 11.50
C GLY A 353 10.00 8.01 12.59
N GLY A 354 10.95 8.87 12.24
CA GLY A 354 11.54 9.86 13.16
C GLY A 354 10.78 11.18 13.29
N LEU A 355 9.74 11.40 12.48
CA LEU A 355 8.85 12.57 12.53
C LEU A 355 7.67 12.30 13.47
N GLN A 356 6.45 12.27 12.92
CA GLN A 356 5.22 11.89 13.61
C GLN A 356 4.89 10.39 13.43
N GLY A 357 5.74 9.63 12.75
CA GLY A 357 5.57 8.21 12.48
C GLY A 357 5.19 7.89 11.03
N PRO A 358 5.26 6.62 10.61
CA PRO A 358 4.94 6.20 9.23
C PRO A 358 3.47 6.43 8.87
N PHE A 359 3.17 6.52 7.58
CA PHE A 359 1.80 6.53 7.08
C PHE A 359 1.10 5.19 7.36
N TYR A 360 -0.22 5.21 7.43
CA TYR A 360 -1.01 3.98 7.39
C TYR A 360 -1.07 3.51 5.94
N GLY A 361 -0.57 2.30 5.68
CA GLY A 361 -0.43 1.71 4.34
C GLY A 361 -1.49 0.66 4.00
N GLY A 362 -2.61 0.59 4.72
CA GLY A 362 -3.75 -0.24 4.33
C GLY A 362 -3.69 -1.71 4.74
N THR A 363 -2.54 -2.24 5.19
CA THR A 363 -2.34 -3.64 5.59
C THR A 363 -1.17 -3.75 6.57
N GLY A 364 -1.11 -4.83 7.35
CA GLY A 364 -0.04 -5.07 8.33
C GLY A 364 0.03 -4.00 9.42
N CYS A 365 -1.12 -3.47 9.85
CA CYS A 365 -1.19 -2.34 10.77
C CYS A 365 -2.01 -2.66 12.01
N PHE A 366 -1.45 -2.36 13.18
CA PHE A 366 -2.14 -2.44 14.46
C PHE A 366 -2.68 -1.07 14.85
N HIS A 367 -3.98 -0.97 15.10
CA HIS A 367 -4.67 0.24 15.53
C HIS A 367 -5.17 0.11 16.96
N ARG A 368 -5.11 1.22 17.70
CA ARG A 368 -5.96 1.37 18.89
C ARG A 368 -7.41 1.59 18.45
N ARG A 369 -8.33 0.73 18.90
CA ARG A 369 -9.77 0.86 18.59
C ARG A 369 -10.30 2.23 18.93
N LYS A 370 -9.92 2.77 20.09
CA LYS A 370 -10.38 4.10 20.50
C LYS A 370 -10.03 5.22 19.52
N ILE A 371 -8.95 5.13 18.76
CA ILE A 371 -8.57 6.19 17.82
C ILE A 371 -9.46 6.13 16.57
N ILE A 372 -9.81 4.92 16.16
CA ILE A 372 -10.74 4.69 15.05
C ILE A 372 -12.16 5.09 15.46
N CYS A 373 -12.59 4.76 16.67
CA CYS A 373 -13.96 4.98 17.12
C CYS A 373 -14.19 6.37 17.73
N SER A 374 -13.16 7.08 18.20
CA SER A 374 -13.37 8.39 18.84
C SER A 374 -13.48 9.51 17.82
N PRO A 375 -14.47 10.42 17.94
CA PRO A 375 -14.50 11.62 17.13
C PRO A 375 -13.31 12.55 17.50
N PRO A 376 -12.81 13.35 16.55
CA PRO A 376 -11.85 14.39 16.85
C PRO A 376 -12.46 15.41 17.83
N ARG A 377 -11.92 15.50 19.06
CA ARG A 377 -12.37 16.49 20.03
C ARG A 377 -11.80 17.88 19.68
N PRO A 378 -12.59 18.96 19.73
CA PRO A 378 -12.08 20.32 19.56
C PRO A 378 -11.03 20.64 20.63
N ALA A 379 -10.05 21.48 20.28
CA ALA A 379 -9.11 22.01 21.28
C ALA A 379 -9.88 22.85 22.30
N GLY A 380 -9.75 22.52 23.60
CA GLY A 380 -10.36 23.28 24.71
C GLY A 380 -11.51 22.58 25.45
N VAL A 381 -12.02 21.43 24.96
CA VAL A 381 -13.03 20.64 25.69
C VAL A 381 -12.34 19.73 26.69
N SER A 382 -12.80 19.75 27.95
CA SER A 382 -12.21 18.97 29.04
C SER A 382 -12.34 17.46 28.76
N LYS A 383 -11.50 16.63 29.42
CA LYS A 383 -11.68 15.16 29.38
C LYS A 383 -13.02 14.72 30.01
N HIS A 384 -13.70 15.59 30.76
CA HIS A 384 -14.81 15.29 31.66
C HIS A 384 -16.21 15.67 31.17
N ASP A 385 -16.35 16.30 30.00
CA ASP A 385 -17.69 16.53 29.44
C ASP A 385 -18.21 15.22 28.85
N GLU A 386 -19.06 14.53 29.63
CA GLU A 386 -19.77 13.35 29.16
C GLU A 386 -20.71 13.75 28.01
N LEU A 387 -20.52 13.12 26.85
CA LEU A 387 -21.40 13.32 25.70
C LEU A 387 -22.81 12.88 26.06
N SER A 388 -23.81 13.68 25.69
CA SER A 388 -25.20 13.28 25.86
C SER A 388 -25.51 12.04 25.03
N TYR A 389 -26.47 11.23 25.47
CA TYR A 389 -26.87 10.02 24.73
C TYR A 389 -27.29 10.32 23.29
N LYS A 390 -27.95 11.46 23.05
CA LYS A 390 -28.32 11.92 21.69
C LYS A 390 -27.09 12.20 20.80
N GLU A 391 -26.02 12.75 21.37
CA GLU A 391 -24.77 12.96 20.64
C GLU A 391 -24.08 11.64 20.35
N LEU A 392 -24.10 10.69 21.29
CA LEU A 392 -23.58 9.34 21.08
C LEU A 392 -24.33 8.61 19.96
N GLN A 393 -25.67 8.72 19.90
CA GLN A 393 -26.46 8.20 18.78
C GLN A 393 -26.07 8.82 17.44
N ARG A 394 -25.88 10.14 17.40
CA ARG A 394 -25.42 10.84 16.19
C ARG A 394 -23.99 10.42 15.76
N ILE A 395 -23.15 10.04 16.71
CA ILE A 395 -21.78 9.62 16.42
C ILE A 395 -21.77 8.16 15.94
N TYR A 396 -22.33 7.25 16.74
CA TYR A 396 -22.16 5.82 16.59
C TYR A 396 -23.31 5.11 15.85
N GLY A 397 -24.50 5.70 15.83
CA GLY A 397 -25.74 5.07 15.34
C GLY A 397 -26.66 4.64 16.48
N ASP A 398 -27.78 4.02 16.15
CA ASP A 398 -28.88 3.74 17.11
C ASP A 398 -28.73 2.43 17.92
N SER A 399 -27.63 1.68 17.75
CA SER A 399 -27.40 0.46 18.54
C SER A 399 -26.91 0.81 19.94
N ARG A 400 -27.68 0.38 20.96
CA ARG A 400 -27.30 0.53 22.37
C ARG A 400 -26.01 -0.23 22.65
N GLU A 401 -25.92 -1.45 22.15
CA GLU A 401 -24.78 -2.36 22.29
C GLU A 401 -23.49 -1.70 21.77
N LEU A 402 -23.55 -1.06 20.59
CA LEU A 402 -22.41 -0.37 20.00
C LEU A 402 -22.05 0.93 20.75
N ILE A 403 -23.04 1.71 21.20
CA ILE A 403 -22.81 2.93 21.97
C ILE A 403 -22.11 2.59 23.30
N GLU A 404 -22.59 1.57 24.02
CA GLU A 404 -22.02 1.11 25.27
C GLU A 404 -20.58 0.61 25.08
N SER A 405 -20.38 -0.24 24.07
CA SER A 405 -19.07 -0.75 23.66
C SER A 405 -18.07 0.38 23.35
N ALA A 406 -18.48 1.36 22.54
CA ALA A 406 -17.64 2.49 22.17
C ALA A 406 -17.33 3.40 23.37
N SER A 407 -18.28 3.57 24.30
CA SER A 407 -18.10 4.37 25.51
C SER A 407 -17.11 3.72 26.47
N GLN A 408 -17.11 2.39 26.60
CA GLN A 408 -16.12 1.63 27.37
C GLN A 408 -14.70 1.83 26.82
N ILE A 409 -14.53 1.63 25.52
CA ILE A 409 -13.24 1.81 24.83
C ILE A 409 -12.71 3.24 24.95
N THR A 410 -13.61 4.24 24.86
CA THR A 410 -13.23 5.65 24.94
C THR A 410 -12.89 6.08 26.37
N SER A 411 -13.58 5.54 27.38
CA SER A 411 -13.31 5.82 28.79
C SER A 411 -12.08 5.10 29.35
N GLY A 412 -11.53 4.12 28.62
CA GLY A 412 -10.40 3.32 29.08
C GLY A 412 -10.78 2.31 30.17
N LYS A 413 -12.07 2.16 30.47
CA LYS A 413 -12.61 1.08 31.30
C LYS A 413 -12.64 -0.18 30.44
N ILE A 414 -11.50 -0.87 30.38
CA ILE A 414 -11.40 -2.20 29.79
C ILE A 414 -12.25 -3.11 30.69
N ARG A 415 -13.19 -3.88 30.13
CA ARG A 415 -13.78 -4.99 30.87
C ARG A 415 -12.63 -5.86 31.36
N GLU A 416 -12.38 -5.93 32.67
CA GLU A 416 -11.78 -7.13 33.25
C GLU A 416 -12.57 -8.30 32.68
N SER A 417 -11.89 -9.23 32.03
CA SER A 417 -12.54 -10.22 31.19
C SER A 417 -13.56 -11.04 31.98
N SER A 418 -14.82 -10.65 31.93
CA SER A 418 -15.87 -11.63 31.80
C SER A 418 -15.82 -12.04 30.33
N CYS A 419 -15.51 -13.30 30.05
CA CYS A 419 -15.82 -13.93 28.77
C CYS A 419 -17.12 -13.33 28.24
N VAL A 420 -17.08 -12.70 27.07
CA VAL A 420 -18.31 -12.25 26.45
C VAL A 420 -19.20 -13.49 26.30
N ASP A 421 -20.47 -13.32 26.65
CA ASP A 421 -21.56 -14.21 26.30
C ASP A 421 -21.35 -14.78 24.91
N ASP A 422 -21.64 -16.08 24.72
CA ASP A 422 -21.58 -16.82 23.43
C ASP A 422 -21.60 -15.87 22.21
N LEU A 423 -20.56 -15.83 21.36
CA LEU A 423 -20.49 -14.94 20.19
C LEU A 423 -21.77 -15.05 19.34
N SER A 424 -22.40 -16.23 19.36
CA SER A 424 -23.67 -16.52 18.69
C SER A 424 -24.82 -15.63 19.20
N SER A 425 -24.83 -15.25 20.49
CA SER A 425 -25.82 -14.34 21.08
C SER A 425 -25.76 -12.92 20.51
N SER A 426 -24.58 -12.50 20.04
CA SER A 426 -24.34 -11.16 19.49
C SER A 426 -24.56 -11.07 17.97
N VAL A 427 -24.87 -12.19 17.30
CA VAL A 427 -25.02 -12.25 15.83
C VAL A 427 -26.12 -11.32 15.33
N GLU A 428 -27.26 -11.22 16.03
CA GLU A 428 -28.36 -10.34 15.62
C GLU A 428 -28.02 -8.85 15.80
N ALA A 429 -27.26 -8.50 16.85
CA ALA A 429 -26.73 -7.14 16.99
C ALA A 429 -25.69 -6.83 15.90
N ALA A 430 -24.82 -7.80 15.57
CA ALA A 430 -23.84 -7.69 14.51
C ALA A 430 -24.48 -7.48 13.13
N LYS A 431 -25.53 -8.23 12.79
CA LYS A 431 -26.31 -8.03 11.55
C LYS A 431 -26.90 -6.62 11.47
N ARG A 432 -27.50 -6.14 12.58
CA ARG A 432 -28.07 -4.77 12.66
C ARG A 432 -27.02 -3.70 12.35
N VAL A 433 -25.84 -3.78 12.98
CA VAL A 433 -24.77 -2.78 12.75
C VAL A 433 -24.02 -2.96 11.42
N ALA A 434 -24.21 -4.08 10.73
CA ALA A 434 -23.65 -4.36 9.39
C ALA A 434 -24.57 -3.91 8.23
N SER A 435 -25.73 -3.33 8.54
CA SER A 435 -26.67 -2.83 7.53
C SER A 435 -26.10 -1.67 6.71
N CYS A 436 -26.51 -1.59 5.44
CA CYS A 436 -26.10 -0.54 4.51
C CYS A 436 -26.68 0.85 4.87
N THR A 437 -27.77 0.90 5.64
CA THR A 437 -28.40 2.15 6.10
C THR A 437 -27.85 2.63 7.44
N TYR A 438 -27.08 1.79 8.14
CA TYR A 438 -26.63 2.08 9.50
C TYR A 438 -25.77 3.36 9.60
N GLU A 439 -25.04 3.67 8.54
CA GLU A 439 -24.15 4.84 8.51
C GLU A 439 -24.89 6.15 8.22
N PHE A 440 -26.16 6.08 7.81
CA PHE A 440 -26.95 7.24 7.43
C PHE A 440 -27.13 8.18 8.63
N ASN A 441 -26.87 9.47 8.44
CA ASN A 441 -26.88 10.51 9.49
C ASN A 441 -25.95 10.27 10.69
N THR A 442 -25.00 9.33 10.58
CA THR A 442 -23.98 9.07 11.63
C THR A 442 -22.65 9.75 11.31
N CYS A 443 -21.66 9.57 12.19
CA CYS A 443 -20.30 10.07 11.99
C CYS A 443 -19.35 9.07 11.31
N TRP A 444 -19.79 7.84 11.02
CA TRP A 444 -18.99 6.80 10.36
C TRP A 444 -18.46 7.26 9.00
N GLY A 445 -17.20 6.95 8.71
CA GLY A 445 -16.52 7.36 7.47
C GLY A 445 -16.11 8.83 7.39
N ASN A 446 -16.86 9.71 8.04
CA ASN A 446 -16.66 11.16 7.97
C ASN A 446 -15.81 11.69 9.12
N LYS A 447 -16.17 11.36 10.37
CA LYS A 447 -15.44 11.80 11.57
C LYS A 447 -14.77 10.64 12.31
N ILE A 448 -15.38 9.46 12.31
CA ILE A 448 -14.85 8.22 12.92
C ILE A 448 -14.66 7.12 11.86
N GLY A 449 -14.17 5.95 12.25
CA GLY A 449 -13.96 4.80 11.37
C GLY A 449 -12.69 4.91 10.50
N TRP A 450 -12.67 4.27 9.34
CA TRP A 450 -11.79 4.54 8.20
C TRP A 450 -12.42 5.64 7.35
N ALA A 451 -11.59 6.58 6.87
CA ALA A 451 -12.05 7.81 6.24
C ALA A 451 -12.55 7.60 4.80
N TYR A 452 -13.73 8.12 4.47
CA TYR A 452 -14.28 8.10 3.12
C TYR A 452 -13.82 9.30 2.28
N GLY A 453 -13.90 9.17 0.96
CA GLY A 453 -13.72 10.28 0.02
C GLY A 453 -12.38 10.33 -0.71
N SER A 454 -11.62 9.24 -0.68
CA SER A 454 -10.43 9.05 -1.52
C SER A 454 -10.29 7.57 -1.88
N MET A 455 -9.70 7.30 -3.05
CA MET A 455 -9.29 5.96 -3.49
C MET A 455 -8.15 5.35 -2.66
N THR A 456 -7.50 6.16 -1.83
CA THR A 456 -6.47 5.77 -0.85
C THR A 456 -6.97 6.15 0.55
N GLU A 457 -8.00 5.43 1.02
CA GLU A 457 -8.62 5.66 2.32
C GLU A 457 -7.65 5.46 3.47
N ASP A 458 -6.63 4.62 3.25
CA ASP A 458 -5.58 4.28 4.19
C ASP A 458 -4.73 5.51 4.52
N VAL A 459 -4.13 6.14 3.51
CA VAL A 459 -3.35 7.37 3.68
C VAL A 459 -4.21 8.48 4.29
N LEU A 460 -5.47 8.60 3.86
CA LEU A 460 -6.40 9.59 4.40
C LEU A 460 -6.73 9.33 5.88
N THR A 461 -6.91 8.06 6.27
CA THR A 461 -7.18 7.67 7.65
C THR A 461 -5.96 7.94 8.53
N GLY A 462 -4.76 7.57 8.08
CA GLY A 462 -3.50 7.88 8.76
C GLY A 462 -3.31 9.40 8.94
N LEU A 463 -3.56 10.18 7.88
CA LEU A 463 -3.48 11.64 7.92
C LEU A 463 -4.46 12.23 8.94
N ARG A 464 -5.69 11.71 9.02
CA ARG A 464 -6.65 12.15 10.05
C ARG A 464 -6.12 11.85 11.45
N ILE A 465 -5.53 10.68 11.69
CA ILE A 465 -4.96 10.30 12.99
C ILE A 465 -3.82 11.25 13.38
N HIS A 466 -2.87 11.49 12.47
CA HIS A 466 -1.78 12.44 12.71
C HIS A 466 -2.28 13.88 12.88
N SER A 467 -3.31 14.28 12.13
CA SER A 467 -3.93 15.60 12.28
C SER A 467 -4.60 15.80 13.65
N MET A 468 -4.96 14.72 14.34
CA MET A 468 -5.46 14.75 15.73
C MET A 468 -4.33 14.85 16.77
N GLY A 469 -3.06 14.82 16.34
CA GLY A 469 -1.87 14.92 17.19
C GLY A 469 -1.30 13.58 17.64
N TRP A 470 -1.89 12.46 17.23
CA TRP A 470 -1.33 11.13 17.51
C TRP A 470 -0.09 10.89 16.66
N LYS A 471 0.82 10.08 17.17
CA LYS A 471 1.97 9.56 16.43
C LYS A 471 1.75 8.11 16.04
N SER A 472 2.53 7.62 15.08
CA SER A 472 2.58 6.20 14.72
C SER A 472 4.00 5.67 14.84
N VAL A 473 4.13 4.35 14.81
CA VAL A 473 5.42 3.66 14.99
C VAL A 473 5.63 2.66 13.87
N TYR A 474 6.86 2.57 13.38
CA TYR A 474 7.22 1.68 12.28
C TYR A 474 7.83 0.38 12.82
N LEU A 475 7.18 -0.75 12.53
CA LEU A 475 7.55 -2.08 13.01
C LEU A 475 8.46 -2.78 12.01
N ILE A 476 9.77 -2.54 12.11
CA ILE A 476 10.77 -3.21 11.26
C ILE A 476 11.32 -4.42 12.01
N LEU A 477 10.97 -5.62 11.53
CA LEU A 477 11.42 -6.90 12.07
C LEU A 477 12.34 -7.63 11.09
N ASP A 478 13.18 -8.51 11.63
CA ASP A 478 13.99 -9.48 10.88
C ASP A 478 13.84 -10.84 11.58
N PRO A 479 13.10 -11.81 11.01
CA PRO A 479 12.48 -11.78 9.68
C PRO A 479 11.27 -10.81 9.58
N PRO A 480 10.83 -10.45 8.36
CA PRO A 480 9.66 -9.60 8.10
C PRO A 480 8.41 -10.02 8.89
N ALA A 481 7.66 -9.02 9.36
CA ALA A 481 6.41 -9.22 10.10
C ALA A 481 5.33 -9.91 9.25
N PHE A 482 5.09 -9.36 8.07
CA PHE A 482 4.10 -9.83 7.10
C PHE A 482 4.73 -9.92 5.72
N LEU A 483 4.24 -10.84 4.90
CA LEU A 483 4.62 -10.95 3.49
C LEU A 483 3.35 -11.05 2.64
N GLY A 484 3.32 -10.30 1.54
CA GLY A 484 2.22 -10.33 0.59
C GLY A 484 2.62 -10.62 -0.86
N SER A 485 1.66 -10.52 -1.77
CA SER A 485 1.91 -10.72 -3.21
C SER A 485 2.04 -9.38 -3.93
N ALA A 486 3.06 -9.25 -4.78
CA ALA A 486 3.24 -8.08 -5.63
C ALA A 486 2.47 -8.26 -6.96
N PRO A 487 1.93 -7.19 -7.57
CA PRO A 487 1.35 -7.29 -8.90
C PRO A 487 2.35 -7.83 -9.92
N THR A 488 1.88 -8.70 -10.81
CA THR A 488 2.71 -9.28 -11.88
C THR A 488 2.39 -8.60 -13.23
N GLY A 489 3.43 -8.31 -14.01
CA GLY A 489 3.29 -7.76 -15.36
C GLY A 489 3.01 -6.25 -15.43
N GLY A 490 2.98 -5.73 -16.66
CA GLY A 490 2.83 -4.30 -16.94
C GLY A 490 1.46 -3.72 -16.54
N PRO A 491 0.33 -4.31 -17.01
CA PRO A 491 -1.00 -3.76 -16.77
C PRO A 491 -1.38 -3.67 -15.30
N ALA A 492 -1.20 -4.75 -14.52
CA ALA A 492 -1.57 -4.77 -13.11
C ALA A 492 -0.78 -3.71 -12.30
N SER A 493 0.52 -3.57 -12.58
CA SER A 493 1.40 -2.58 -11.97
C SER A 493 0.92 -1.16 -12.28
N LEU A 494 0.70 -0.83 -13.55
CA LEU A 494 0.27 0.53 -13.95
C LEU A 494 -1.13 0.88 -13.41
N THR A 495 -2.06 -0.06 -13.38
CA THR A 495 -3.39 0.16 -12.80
C THR A 495 -3.31 0.45 -11.30
N GLN A 496 -2.45 -0.28 -10.56
CA GLN A 496 -2.23 -0.02 -9.14
C GLN A 496 -1.68 1.39 -8.91
N TYR A 497 -0.62 1.79 -9.62
CA TYR A 497 -0.05 3.13 -9.47
C TYR A 497 -0.99 4.25 -9.93
N LYS A 498 -1.84 4.00 -10.93
CA LYS A 498 -2.89 4.95 -11.34
C LYS A 498 -3.84 5.18 -10.18
N ARG A 499 -4.38 4.10 -9.58
CA ARG A 499 -5.30 4.17 -8.44
C ARG A 499 -4.70 4.94 -7.27
N TRP A 500 -3.45 4.63 -6.91
CA TRP A 500 -2.74 5.36 -5.85
C TRP A 500 -2.61 6.83 -6.16
N SER A 501 -2.12 7.18 -7.36
CA SER A 501 -1.94 8.59 -7.76
C SER A 501 -3.25 9.38 -7.78
N THR A 502 -4.36 8.76 -8.21
CA THR A 502 -5.70 9.35 -8.16
C THR A 502 -6.10 9.66 -6.72
N GLY A 503 -6.07 8.66 -5.83
CA GLY A 503 -6.48 8.85 -4.43
C GLY A 503 -5.62 9.86 -3.67
N LEU A 504 -4.32 9.84 -3.92
CA LEU A 504 -3.35 10.76 -3.33
C LEU A 504 -3.60 12.22 -3.75
N LEU A 505 -3.96 12.45 -5.02
CA LEU A 505 -4.33 13.77 -5.51
C LEU A 505 -5.69 14.23 -4.96
N GLU A 506 -6.67 13.31 -4.82
CA GLU A 506 -7.94 13.62 -4.16
C GLU A 506 -7.73 14.10 -2.72
N ILE A 507 -6.81 13.48 -1.97
CA ILE A 507 -6.45 13.92 -0.62
C ILE A 507 -5.90 15.34 -0.66
N LEU A 508 -4.95 15.62 -1.57
CA LEU A 508 -4.31 16.93 -1.71
C LEU A 508 -5.31 18.06 -1.98
N LEU A 509 -6.28 17.81 -2.87
CA LEU A 509 -7.29 18.80 -3.28
C LEU A 509 -8.49 18.88 -2.32
N SER A 510 -8.64 17.92 -1.40
CA SER A 510 -9.75 17.91 -0.44
C SER A 510 -9.57 18.90 0.72
N ARG A 511 -10.66 19.16 1.46
CA ARG A 511 -10.62 19.90 2.74
C ARG A 511 -9.79 19.20 3.84
N ARG A 512 -9.35 17.96 3.60
CA ARG A 512 -8.58 17.13 4.53
C ARG A 512 -7.11 17.04 4.12
N SER A 513 -6.64 17.96 3.27
CA SER A 513 -5.26 17.99 2.79
C SER A 513 -4.25 18.20 3.93
N PRO A 514 -3.02 17.69 3.78
CA PRO A 514 -1.98 17.85 4.80
C PRO A 514 -1.58 19.32 5.01
N ILE A 515 -1.66 20.15 3.97
CA ILE A 515 -1.40 21.59 4.05
C ILE A 515 -2.40 22.25 5.01
N LEU A 516 -3.70 22.06 4.79
CA LEU A 516 -4.73 22.63 5.66
C LEU A 516 -4.66 22.07 7.08
N ALA A 517 -4.33 20.78 7.22
CA ALA A 517 -4.17 20.15 8.54
C ALA A 517 -3.02 20.74 9.36
N THR A 518 -1.98 21.30 8.73
CA THR A 518 -0.87 21.95 9.43
C THR A 518 -1.30 23.27 10.06
N PHE A 519 -2.15 24.04 9.36
CA PHE A 519 -2.60 25.36 9.84
C PHE A 519 -3.83 25.27 10.76
N ALA A 520 -4.74 24.33 10.48
CA ALA A 520 -6.03 24.24 11.17
C ALA A 520 -6.11 23.11 12.21
N LYS A 521 -5.11 22.21 12.28
CA LYS A 521 -5.12 21.04 13.16
C LYS A 521 -3.73 20.83 13.81
N ARG A 522 -3.42 19.60 14.22
CA ARG A 522 -2.20 19.24 14.98
C ARG A 522 -1.19 18.44 14.16
N LEU A 523 -1.19 18.60 12.83
CA LEU A 523 -0.19 17.96 11.98
C LEU A 523 1.12 18.74 12.05
N GLU A 524 2.22 18.07 12.40
CA GLU A 524 3.54 18.72 12.44
C GLU A 524 3.98 19.15 11.04
N PHE A 525 4.61 20.33 10.91
CA PHE A 525 5.02 20.90 9.60
C PHE A 525 5.89 19.93 8.78
N ARG A 526 6.87 19.29 9.42
CA ARG A 526 7.73 18.30 8.73
C ARG A 526 6.96 17.05 8.31
N MET A 527 5.91 16.69 9.04
CA MET A 527 5.03 15.59 8.67
C MET A 527 4.15 15.97 7.48
N ASN A 528 3.69 17.21 7.39
CA ASN A 528 3.04 17.71 6.17
C ASN A 528 3.96 17.60 4.94
N LEU A 529 5.23 18.01 5.05
CA LEU A 529 6.18 17.82 3.96
C LEU A 529 6.37 16.33 3.59
N ALA A 530 6.33 15.43 4.58
CA ALA A 530 6.36 13.99 4.31
C ALA A 530 5.10 13.52 3.57
N TYR A 531 3.90 13.95 3.97
CA TYR A 531 2.67 13.64 3.23
C TYR A 531 2.69 14.21 1.82
N LEU A 532 3.21 15.43 1.64
CA LEU A 532 3.36 16.04 0.31
C LEU A 532 4.22 15.20 -0.62
N LEU A 533 5.23 14.48 -0.11
CA LEU A 533 6.08 13.59 -0.92
C LEU A 533 5.27 12.58 -1.73
N ILE A 534 4.19 12.04 -1.15
CA ILE A 534 3.31 11.08 -1.82
C ILE A 534 2.12 11.74 -2.51
N THR A 535 1.53 12.78 -1.90
CA THR A 535 0.29 13.37 -2.45
C THR A 535 0.50 14.14 -3.76
N VAL A 536 1.75 14.54 -4.08
CA VAL A 536 2.07 15.27 -5.31
C VAL A 536 2.50 14.39 -6.49
N TRP A 537 2.42 13.06 -6.38
CA TRP A 537 2.82 12.14 -7.48
C TRP A 537 2.13 12.45 -8.81
N ALA A 538 0.81 12.68 -8.78
CA ALA A 538 0.05 13.04 -9.97
C ALA A 538 0.51 14.39 -10.57
N LEU A 539 0.77 15.40 -9.75
CA LEU A 539 1.27 16.70 -10.21
C LEU A 539 2.70 16.61 -10.78
N ARG A 540 3.53 15.71 -10.24
CA ARG A 540 4.88 15.44 -10.75
C ARG A 540 4.89 14.94 -12.19
N SER A 541 3.82 14.28 -12.65
CA SER A 541 3.70 13.83 -14.03
C SER A 541 3.87 14.97 -15.06
N ILE A 542 3.43 16.19 -14.72
CA ILE A 542 3.49 17.36 -15.61
C ILE A 542 4.95 17.74 -15.87
N GLY A 543 5.73 17.94 -14.80
CA GLY A 543 7.15 18.29 -14.91
C GLY A 543 7.97 17.19 -15.60
N GLU A 544 7.73 15.92 -15.27
CA GLU A 544 8.39 14.78 -15.91
C GLU A 544 8.08 14.69 -17.41
N LEU A 545 6.81 14.88 -17.79
CA LEU A 545 6.39 14.86 -19.20
C LEU A 545 7.00 16.01 -19.99
N CYS A 546 6.90 17.25 -19.48
CA CYS A 546 7.47 18.42 -20.13
C CYS A 546 8.98 18.30 -20.30
N TYR A 547 9.69 17.87 -19.25
CA TYR A 547 11.14 17.74 -19.29
C TYR A 547 11.61 16.58 -20.20
N ALA A 548 10.85 15.48 -20.29
CA ALA A 548 11.15 14.37 -21.18
C ALA A 548 10.90 14.68 -22.67
N LEU A 549 10.01 15.64 -22.97
CA LEU A 549 9.75 16.12 -24.34
C LEU A 549 10.66 17.28 -24.75
N LEU A 550 11.26 17.99 -23.79
CA LEU A 550 12.16 19.12 -24.04
C LEU A 550 13.36 18.79 -24.96
N PRO A 551 14.11 17.68 -24.78
CA PRO A 551 15.17 17.33 -25.72
C PRO A 551 14.64 17.02 -27.12
N ALA A 552 13.49 16.35 -27.22
CA ALA A 552 12.86 16.06 -28.51
C ALA A 552 12.44 17.35 -29.25
N TYR A 553 11.82 18.28 -28.52
CA TYR A 553 11.47 19.61 -29.04
C TYR A 553 12.72 20.33 -29.57
N CYS A 554 13.79 20.41 -28.77
CA CYS A 554 15.01 21.12 -29.14
C CYS A 554 15.69 20.53 -30.39
N LEU A 555 15.72 19.20 -30.51
CA LEU A 555 16.24 18.50 -31.69
C LEU A 555 15.45 18.83 -32.97
N ILE A 556 14.12 18.94 -32.86
CA ILE A 556 13.23 19.25 -33.99
C ILE A 556 13.25 20.75 -34.35
N THR A 557 13.30 21.65 -33.37
CA THR A 557 13.29 23.11 -33.61
C THR A 557 14.68 23.70 -33.84
N ASN A 558 15.74 22.90 -33.70
CA ASN A 558 17.13 23.36 -33.79
C ASN A 558 17.50 24.38 -32.68
N THR A 559 16.91 24.21 -31.50
CA THR A 559 17.13 25.07 -30.33
C THR A 559 17.88 24.31 -29.24
N SER A 560 18.21 24.95 -28.12
CA SER A 560 18.88 24.30 -26.99
C SER A 560 18.31 24.76 -25.66
N PHE A 561 18.04 23.79 -24.79
CA PHE A 561 17.62 24.04 -23.41
C PHE A 561 18.77 23.90 -22.43
N MET A 562 19.96 23.51 -22.86
CA MET A 562 21.13 23.36 -21.99
C MET A 562 22.17 24.45 -22.24
N PRO A 563 23.00 24.79 -21.24
CA PRO A 563 24.20 25.58 -21.48
C PRO A 563 25.11 24.86 -22.49
N LYS A 564 25.90 25.61 -23.25
CA LYS A 564 26.84 25.00 -24.20
C LYS A 564 27.92 24.23 -23.44
N ALA A 565 28.34 23.08 -23.97
CA ALA A 565 29.39 22.27 -23.34
C ALA A 565 30.75 23.00 -23.20
N SER A 566 30.98 24.03 -24.01
CA SER A 566 32.15 24.92 -23.92
C SER A 566 32.08 25.91 -22.76
N GLU A 567 30.89 26.15 -22.20
CA GLU A 567 30.71 27.12 -21.11
C GLU A 567 31.00 26.46 -19.76
N PRO A 568 31.75 27.12 -18.85
CA PRO A 568 32.06 26.56 -17.54
C PRO A 568 30.83 26.15 -16.72
N VAL A 569 29.70 26.83 -16.93
CA VAL A 569 28.45 26.55 -16.22
C VAL A 569 27.86 25.17 -16.54
N PHE A 570 28.24 24.56 -17.67
CA PHE A 570 27.81 23.19 -18.04
C PHE A 570 28.24 22.13 -17.00
N VAL A 571 29.27 22.43 -16.18
CA VAL A 571 29.65 21.56 -15.06
C VAL A 571 28.51 21.33 -14.07
N ILE A 572 27.60 22.29 -13.87
CA ILE A 572 26.50 22.17 -12.90
C ILE A 572 25.52 21.06 -13.30
N PRO A 573 24.87 21.08 -14.49
CA PRO A 573 23.97 20.01 -14.91
C PRO A 573 24.69 18.66 -15.06
N LEU A 574 25.96 18.65 -15.49
CA LEU A 574 26.76 17.42 -15.55
C LEU A 574 27.01 16.83 -14.16
N ALA A 575 27.41 17.65 -13.19
CA ALA A 575 27.62 17.23 -11.80
C ALA A 575 26.31 16.74 -11.17
N LEU A 576 25.19 17.42 -11.42
CA LEU A 576 23.87 16.97 -10.99
C LEU A 576 23.55 15.58 -11.55
N PHE A 577 23.73 15.38 -12.85
CA PHE A 577 23.48 14.08 -13.47
C PHE A 577 24.32 12.97 -12.83
N LEU A 578 25.63 13.18 -12.69
CA LEU A 578 26.52 12.16 -12.12
C LEU A 578 26.25 11.90 -10.64
N ILE A 579 26.17 12.96 -9.82
CA ILE A 579 26.03 12.83 -8.36
C ILE A 579 24.65 12.30 -7.99
N CYS A 580 23.57 12.74 -8.63
CA CYS A 580 22.23 12.24 -8.33
C CYS A 580 22.08 10.75 -8.67
N ASN A 581 22.60 10.30 -9.81
CA ASN A 581 22.56 8.89 -10.19
C ASN A 581 23.44 8.04 -9.27
N MET A 582 24.65 8.49 -8.95
CA MET A 582 25.54 7.80 -8.01
C MET A 582 24.94 7.71 -6.61
N HIS A 583 24.40 8.83 -6.10
CA HIS A 583 23.74 8.85 -4.79
C HIS A 583 22.55 7.89 -4.75
N SER A 584 21.69 7.91 -5.77
CA SER A 584 20.55 7.00 -5.85
C SER A 584 20.99 5.54 -5.98
N LEU A 585 22.05 5.24 -6.75
CA LEU A 585 22.60 3.90 -6.85
C LEU A 585 23.13 3.41 -5.49
N MET A 586 23.83 4.27 -4.73
CA MET A 586 24.33 3.94 -3.40
C MET A 586 23.18 3.61 -2.43
N GLU A 587 22.04 4.31 -2.52
CA GLU A 587 20.86 3.99 -1.71
C GLU A 587 20.32 2.59 -1.99
N TYR A 588 20.26 2.19 -3.27
CA TYR A 588 19.81 0.84 -3.65
C TYR A 588 20.79 -0.24 -3.16
N VAL A 589 22.10 -0.01 -3.33
CA VAL A 589 23.13 -0.96 -2.85
C VAL A 589 23.10 -1.07 -1.33
N GLN A 590 22.83 0.02 -0.61
CA GLN A 590 22.70 0.01 0.86
C GLN A 590 21.50 -0.84 1.33
N CYS A 591 20.41 -0.88 0.57
CA CYS A 591 19.27 -1.77 0.78
C CYS A 591 19.50 -3.21 0.29
N GLY A 592 20.73 -3.59 -0.09
CA GLY A 592 21.06 -4.92 -0.59
C GLY A 592 20.51 -5.23 -1.99
N LEU A 593 20.11 -4.21 -2.76
CA LEU A 593 19.56 -4.38 -4.11
C LEU A 593 20.67 -4.34 -5.18
N SER A 594 20.43 -5.05 -6.28
CA SER A 594 21.37 -5.09 -7.40
C SER A 594 21.36 -3.78 -8.21
N VAL A 595 22.43 -3.53 -8.96
CA VAL A 595 22.50 -2.42 -9.95
C VAL A 595 21.38 -2.53 -10.98
N ARG A 596 20.98 -3.76 -11.34
CA ARG A 596 19.87 -4.00 -12.26
C ARG A 596 18.52 -3.60 -11.64
N ALA A 597 18.32 -3.88 -10.36
CA ALA A 597 17.14 -3.45 -9.62
C ALA A 597 17.03 -1.93 -9.56
N TYR A 598 18.16 -1.25 -9.30
CA TYR A 598 18.26 0.21 -9.39
C TYR A 598 17.82 0.71 -10.77
N TRP A 599 18.42 0.18 -11.84
CA TRP A 599 18.09 0.63 -13.19
C TRP A 599 16.63 0.38 -13.55
N ASN A 600 16.09 -0.81 -13.22
CA ASN A 600 14.69 -1.14 -13.44
C ASN A 600 13.76 -0.14 -12.73
N ASN A 601 14.05 0.18 -11.48
CA ASN A 601 13.27 1.14 -10.71
C ASN A 601 13.37 2.57 -11.27
N GLN A 602 14.54 3.01 -11.72
CA GLN A 602 14.70 4.32 -12.38
C GLN A 602 13.83 4.42 -13.65
N ARG A 603 13.83 3.37 -14.47
CA ARG A 603 12.99 3.29 -15.67
C ARG A 603 11.51 3.29 -15.31
N MET A 604 11.11 2.45 -14.36
CA MET A 604 9.71 2.30 -13.97
C MET A 604 9.14 3.57 -13.33
N ASN A 605 9.92 4.30 -12.53
CA ASN A 605 9.48 5.59 -11.95
C ASN A 605 9.09 6.61 -13.05
N ARG A 606 9.89 6.69 -14.13
CA ARG A 606 9.58 7.55 -15.28
C ARG A 606 8.37 7.06 -16.07
N ILE A 607 8.28 5.75 -16.28
CA ILE A 607 7.12 5.14 -16.92
C ILE A 607 5.86 5.46 -16.12
N PHE A 608 5.85 5.25 -14.80
CA PHE A 608 4.72 5.57 -13.93
C PHE A 608 4.32 7.04 -14.01
N ALA A 609 5.29 7.95 -13.95
CA ALA A 609 5.04 9.38 -14.03
C ALA A 609 4.32 9.78 -15.32
N MET A 610 4.80 9.32 -16.47
CA MET A 610 4.26 9.69 -17.78
C MET A 610 3.09 8.82 -18.25
N THR A 611 2.67 7.83 -17.47
CA THR A 611 1.53 6.95 -17.79
C THR A 611 0.48 6.99 -16.68
N ALA A 612 0.65 6.18 -15.64
CA ALA A 612 -0.27 5.98 -14.55
C ALA A 612 -0.59 7.29 -13.80
N TRP A 613 0.43 8.06 -13.42
CA TRP A 613 0.24 9.31 -12.67
C TRP A 613 -0.38 10.42 -13.51
N LEU A 614 -0.01 10.49 -14.80
CA LEU A 614 -0.61 11.43 -15.75
C LEU A 614 -2.11 11.14 -15.95
N LEU A 615 -2.48 9.87 -16.10
CA LEU A 615 -3.89 9.49 -16.18
C LEU A 615 -4.65 9.65 -14.86
N GLY A 616 -3.98 9.45 -13.72
CA GLY A 616 -4.54 9.77 -12.40
C GLY A 616 -4.84 11.26 -12.25
N LEU A 617 -3.92 12.12 -12.69
CA LEU A 617 -4.12 13.57 -12.75
C LEU A 617 -5.33 13.93 -13.62
N LEU A 618 -5.40 13.41 -14.85
CA LEU A 618 -6.51 13.66 -15.76
C LEU A 618 -7.85 13.17 -15.18
N ALA A 619 -7.88 12.01 -14.54
CA ALA A 619 -9.08 11.47 -13.91
C ALA A 619 -9.62 12.40 -12.82
N VAL A 620 -8.73 12.93 -11.95
CA VAL A 620 -9.15 13.89 -10.91
C VAL A 620 -9.59 15.21 -11.51
N LEU A 621 -8.89 15.74 -12.52
CA LEU A 621 -9.29 16.98 -13.20
C LEU A 621 -10.70 16.85 -13.81
N LEU A 622 -10.96 15.78 -14.55
CA LEU A 622 -12.28 15.50 -15.12
C LEU A 622 -13.36 15.38 -14.05
N LYS A 623 -13.05 14.73 -12.92
CA LYS A 623 -13.95 14.65 -11.77
C LYS A 623 -14.23 16.02 -11.15
N THR A 624 -13.21 16.86 -10.97
CA THR A 624 -13.39 18.22 -10.43
C THR A 624 -14.19 19.13 -11.36
N LEU A 625 -14.18 18.85 -12.67
CA LEU A 625 -15.01 19.54 -13.66
C LEU A 625 -16.43 18.94 -13.79
N GLY A 626 -16.75 17.89 -13.04
CA GLY A 626 -18.06 17.21 -13.11
C GLY A 626 -18.27 16.36 -14.37
N LEU A 627 -17.20 16.05 -15.11
CA LEU A 627 -17.26 15.33 -16.39
C LEU A 627 -17.14 13.80 -16.24
N SER A 628 -16.73 13.30 -15.09
CA SER A 628 -16.54 11.85 -14.85
C SER A 628 -16.49 11.51 -13.35
N GLU A 629 -16.75 10.24 -13.01
CA GLU A 629 -16.47 9.67 -11.69
C GLU A 629 -15.19 8.83 -11.72
N THR A 630 -14.43 8.84 -10.62
CA THR A 630 -13.25 7.99 -10.45
C THR A 630 -13.67 6.55 -10.16
N VAL A 631 -13.40 5.63 -11.09
CA VAL A 631 -13.72 4.20 -10.94
C VAL A 631 -12.61 3.46 -10.20
N PHE A 632 -12.96 2.72 -9.15
CA PHE A 632 -12.06 1.80 -8.44
C PHE A 632 -12.10 0.42 -9.07
N GLU A 633 -10.94 -0.07 -9.50
CA GLU A 633 -10.77 -1.42 -10.01
C GLU A 633 -9.96 -2.25 -9.01
N VAL A 634 -10.46 -3.45 -8.70
CA VAL A 634 -9.75 -4.42 -7.85
C VAL A 634 -8.60 -5.00 -8.67
N THR A 635 -7.38 -4.94 -8.11
CA THR A 635 -6.20 -5.52 -8.77
C THR A 635 -6.23 -7.03 -8.59
N ARG A 636 -6.07 -7.77 -9.68
CA ARG A 636 -5.97 -9.23 -9.66
C ARG A 636 -4.81 -9.68 -8.78
N LYS A 637 -5.07 -10.67 -7.93
CA LYS A 637 -4.09 -11.37 -7.10
C LYS A 637 -3.86 -12.73 -7.72
N ASP A 638 -2.68 -12.89 -8.31
CA ASP A 638 -2.33 -14.15 -8.93
C ASP A 638 -1.74 -15.10 -7.89
N GLN A 639 -2.18 -16.36 -7.95
CA GLN A 639 -1.46 -17.46 -7.33
C GLN A 639 -0.21 -17.71 -8.17
N GLN A 640 0.95 -17.94 -7.53
CA GLN A 640 2.08 -18.50 -8.26
C GLN A 640 1.64 -19.85 -8.80
N SER A 641 1.49 -19.93 -10.12
CA SER A 641 1.10 -21.15 -10.78
C SER A 641 2.27 -22.12 -10.78
N ASP A 642 2.07 -23.33 -10.24
CA ASP A 642 2.93 -24.51 -10.51
C ASP A 642 2.81 -24.98 -11.98
N THR A 643 2.15 -24.21 -12.84
CA THR A 643 2.12 -24.53 -14.27
C THR A 643 3.50 -24.30 -14.85
N ASN A 644 4.11 -25.41 -15.25
CA ASN A 644 5.21 -25.52 -16.22
C ASN A 644 4.85 -24.89 -17.58
N ASP A 645 4.36 -23.64 -17.61
CA ASP A 645 4.18 -22.85 -18.81
C ASP A 645 5.56 -22.25 -19.13
N THR A 646 6.47 -23.12 -19.59
CA THR A 646 7.91 -22.86 -19.80
C THR A 646 8.23 -21.72 -20.78
N ASP A 647 7.20 -21.10 -21.38
CA ASP A 647 7.31 -20.10 -22.45
C ASP A 647 7.02 -18.65 -22.00
N LYS A 648 6.61 -18.43 -20.75
CA LYS A 648 6.42 -17.07 -20.20
C LYS A 648 7.58 -16.66 -19.31
N ASP A 649 8.35 -15.67 -19.77
CA ASP A 649 9.33 -14.97 -18.93
C ASP A 649 8.56 -14.06 -17.94
N PRO A 650 8.47 -14.42 -16.65
CA PRO A 650 7.66 -13.66 -15.68
C PRO A 650 8.23 -12.26 -15.42
N GLY A 651 9.51 -12.01 -15.76
CA GLY A 651 10.14 -10.71 -15.67
C GLY A 651 9.94 -9.82 -16.90
N ARG A 652 9.32 -10.33 -17.96
CA ARG A 652 9.12 -9.58 -19.20
C ARG A 652 7.88 -8.70 -19.13
N PHE A 653 8.06 -7.43 -19.50
CA PHE A 653 6.97 -6.45 -19.51
C PHE A 653 5.90 -6.79 -20.55
N THR A 654 4.64 -6.74 -20.11
CA THR A 654 3.45 -7.06 -20.90
C THR A 654 2.59 -5.83 -21.15
N PHE A 655 1.75 -5.91 -22.19
CA PHE A 655 0.87 -4.83 -22.64
C PHE A 655 -0.55 -5.36 -22.88
N ASP A 656 -1.53 -4.46 -22.78
CA ASP A 656 -2.92 -4.70 -23.17
C ASP A 656 -3.49 -3.45 -23.88
N ASN A 657 -4.79 -3.45 -24.16
CA ASN A 657 -5.47 -2.35 -24.85
C ASN A 657 -5.75 -1.12 -23.96
N SER A 658 -5.24 -1.09 -22.73
CA SER A 658 -5.48 -0.02 -21.78
C SER A 658 -4.93 1.32 -22.25
N PRO A 659 -5.64 2.44 -21.98
CA PRO A 659 -5.12 3.78 -22.26
C PRO A 659 -3.82 4.10 -21.50
N LEU A 660 -3.48 3.33 -20.46
CA LEU A 660 -2.24 3.44 -19.68
C LEU A 660 -0.98 3.44 -20.56
N PHE A 661 -1.01 2.76 -21.71
CA PHE A 661 0.15 2.64 -22.58
C PHE A 661 0.29 3.75 -23.63
N VAL A 662 -0.76 4.56 -23.85
CA VAL A 662 -0.79 5.52 -24.96
C VAL A 662 0.23 6.64 -24.77
N SER A 663 0.25 7.30 -23.61
CA SER A 663 1.12 8.46 -23.37
C SER A 663 2.61 8.06 -23.34
N GLY A 664 2.96 6.96 -22.69
CA GLY A 664 4.33 6.45 -22.66
C GLY A 664 4.83 6.07 -24.05
N THR A 665 3.97 5.45 -24.87
CA THR A 665 4.29 5.14 -26.27
C THR A 665 4.45 6.42 -27.09
N ALA A 666 3.62 7.44 -26.88
CA ALA A 666 3.73 8.73 -27.58
C ALA A 666 5.05 9.46 -27.27
N VAL A 667 5.46 9.51 -26.00
CA VAL A 667 6.75 10.10 -25.58
C VAL A 667 7.93 9.38 -26.23
N LEU A 668 7.88 8.04 -26.28
CA LEU A 668 8.89 7.23 -26.97
C LEU A 668 8.95 7.57 -28.46
N LEU A 669 7.81 7.57 -29.16
CA LEU A 669 7.75 7.85 -30.60
C LEU A 669 8.22 9.28 -30.91
N ALA A 670 7.85 10.27 -30.10
CA ALA A 670 8.31 11.65 -30.27
C ALA A 670 9.84 11.78 -30.16
N ASN A 671 10.45 11.11 -29.16
CA ASN A 671 11.91 11.11 -29.00
C ASN A 671 12.62 10.34 -30.12
N LEU A 672 12.09 9.21 -30.58
CA LEU A 672 12.64 8.48 -31.73
C LEU A 672 12.60 9.31 -33.01
N ALA A 673 11.48 10.00 -33.27
CA ALA A 673 11.35 10.91 -34.40
C ALA A 673 12.35 12.07 -34.30
N ALA A 674 12.49 12.68 -33.12
CA ALA A 674 13.44 13.76 -32.89
C ALA A 674 14.90 13.34 -33.11
N LEU A 675 15.30 12.13 -32.66
CA LEU A 675 16.63 11.58 -32.91
C LEU A 675 16.88 11.37 -34.41
N ALA A 676 15.89 10.87 -35.16
CA ALA A 676 16.00 10.71 -36.61
C ALA A 676 16.18 12.07 -37.31
N VAL A 677 15.38 13.08 -36.94
CA VAL A 677 15.50 14.45 -37.47
C VAL A 677 16.85 15.06 -37.13
N GLY A 678 17.31 14.92 -35.88
CA GLY A 678 18.62 15.40 -35.43
C GLY A 678 19.78 14.77 -36.21
N LEU A 679 19.75 13.45 -36.43
CA LEU A 679 20.78 12.74 -37.21
C LEU A 679 20.82 13.18 -38.69
N LEU A 680 19.66 13.45 -39.30
CA LEU A 680 19.60 13.99 -40.66
C LEU A 680 20.20 15.40 -40.73
N ARG A 681 20.07 16.20 -39.67
CA ARG A 681 20.61 17.56 -39.58
C ARG A 681 22.12 17.61 -39.33
N LEU A 682 22.68 16.67 -38.58
CA LEU A 682 24.13 16.55 -38.39
C LEU A 682 24.91 16.37 -39.70
N ARG A 683 24.23 15.93 -40.78
CA ARG A 683 24.79 15.86 -42.14
C ARG A 683 24.91 17.23 -42.83
N ARG A 684 24.40 18.32 -42.24
CA ARG A 684 24.45 19.69 -42.76
C ARG A 684 25.26 20.57 -41.79
N PRO A 685 26.08 21.52 -42.27
CA PRO A 685 26.89 22.39 -41.43
C PRO A 685 26.05 23.54 -40.84
N VAL A 686 25.12 23.21 -39.94
CA VAL A 686 24.26 24.18 -39.26
C VAL A 686 24.62 24.18 -37.77
N VAL A 687 24.75 25.38 -37.20
CA VAL A 687 24.81 25.59 -35.75
C VAL A 687 23.48 25.09 -35.16
N GLY A 688 23.52 23.97 -34.47
CA GLY A 688 22.33 23.26 -34.00
C GLY A 688 22.44 22.76 -32.55
N PRO A 689 21.46 21.97 -32.08
CA PRO A 689 21.40 21.45 -30.73
C PRO A 689 22.68 20.70 -30.39
N GLY A 690 23.11 20.83 -29.13
CA GLY A 690 24.35 20.24 -28.66
C GLY A 690 24.27 18.71 -28.55
N LEU A 691 25.43 18.09 -28.34
CA LEU A 691 25.53 16.67 -27.99
C LEU A 691 24.66 16.30 -26.78
N GLY A 692 24.43 17.26 -25.88
CA GLY A 692 23.64 17.06 -24.67
C GLY A 692 22.17 16.73 -24.94
N GLU A 693 21.49 17.43 -25.86
CA GLU A 693 20.10 17.15 -26.21
C GLU A 693 19.92 15.73 -26.79
N PHE A 694 20.87 15.28 -27.61
CA PHE A 694 20.91 13.90 -28.09
C PHE A 694 21.06 12.91 -26.94
N VAL A 695 21.99 13.14 -26.02
CA VAL A 695 22.19 12.28 -24.84
C VAL A 695 20.92 12.24 -23.98
N CYS A 696 20.26 13.37 -23.76
CA CYS A 696 19.00 13.44 -23.02
C CYS A 696 17.87 12.66 -23.72
N SER A 697 17.72 12.80 -25.05
CA SER A 697 16.69 12.07 -25.81
C SER A 697 16.97 10.56 -25.82
N VAL A 698 18.23 10.14 -25.99
CA VAL A 698 18.65 8.74 -25.85
C VAL A 698 18.34 8.21 -24.44
N TRP A 699 18.60 9.01 -23.40
CA TRP A 699 18.31 8.65 -22.02
C TRP A 699 16.80 8.44 -21.77
N VAL A 700 15.94 9.23 -22.42
CA VAL A 700 14.48 9.02 -22.42
C VAL A 700 14.13 7.70 -23.12
N VAL A 701 14.66 7.45 -24.32
CA VAL A 701 14.41 6.18 -25.05
C VAL A 701 14.86 4.96 -24.22
N LEU A 702 16.02 5.01 -23.58
CA LEU A 702 16.52 3.96 -22.68
C LEU A 702 15.61 3.75 -21.46
N SER A 703 14.98 4.82 -20.97
CA SER A 703 14.01 4.72 -19.88
C SER A 703 12.76 3.94 -20.30
N PHE A 704 12.31 4.17 -21.53
CA PHE A 704 11.18 3.50 -22.17
C PHE A 704 11.56 2.22 -22.93
N TRP A 705 12.70 1.62 -22.62
CA TRP A 705 13.15 0.40 -23.29
C TRP A 705 12.12 -0.75 -23.34
N PRO A 706 11.30 -1.01 -22.30
CA PRO A 706 10.22 -2.00 -22.39
C PRO A 706 9.21 -1.68 -23.49
N PHE A 707 8.87 -0.39 -23.67
CA PHE A 707 7.96 0.08 -24.70
C PHE A 707 8.60 -0.02 -26.08
N ALA A 708 9.90 0.28 -26.19
CA ALA A 708 10.65 0.11 -27.44
C ALA A 708 10.67 -1.36 -27.90
N ARG A 709 10.90 -2.30 -26.97
CA ARG A 709 10.74 -3.74 -27.25
C ARG A 709 9.30 -4.11 -27.57
N GLY A 710 8.33 -3.45 -26.94
CA GLY A 710 6.90 -3.64 -27.18
C GLY A 710 6.45 -3.24 -28.59
N LEU A 711 7.06 -2.22 -29.21
CA LEU A 711 6.73 -1.82 -30.59
C LEU A 711 6.97 -2.93 -31.63
N VAL A 712 7.95 -3.81 -31.37
CA VAL A 712 8.30 -4.94 -32.24
C VAL A 712 7.89 -6.31 -31.64
N GLY A 713 7.25 -6.29 -30.47
CA GLY A 713 6.83 -7.49 -29.76
C GLY A 713 5.59 -8.15 -30.38
N ARG A 714 5.36 -9.42 -30.06
CA ARG A 714 4.17 -10.17 -30.47
C ARG A 714 3.39 -10.65 -29.23
N GLY A 715 2.09 -10.88 -29.40
CA GLY A 715 1.20 -11.33 -28.32
C GLY A 715 1.15 -10.32 -27.17
N SER A 716 1.12 -10.81 -25.93
CA SER A 716 1.09 -9.98 -24.71
C SER A 716 2.36 -9.14 -24.48
N TYR A 717 3.45 -9.42 -25.22
CA TYR A 717 4.69 -8.64 -25.16
C TYR A 717 4.75 -7.52 -26.20
N GLY A 718 3.78 -7.44 -27.11
CA GLY A 718 3.67 -6.38 -28.11
C GLY A 718 2.67 -5.32 -27.69
N ILE A 719 2.95 -4.05 -27.98
CA ILE A 719 2.00 -2.96 -27.78
C ILE A 719 0.87 -3.14 -28.82
N PRO A 720 -0.41 -3.20 -28.41
CA PRO A 720 -1.49 -3.40 -29.37
C PRO A 720 -1.61 -2.26 -30.39
N TRP A 721 -1.99 -2.59 -31.62
CA TRP A 721 -2.16 -1.63 -32.71
C TRP A 721 -3.04 -0.41 -32.34
N PRO A 722 -4.21 -0.56 -31.67
CA PRO A 722 -5.01 0.59 -31.27
C PRO A 722 -4.26 1.59 -30.37
N VAL A 723 -3.34 1.11 -29.53
CA VAL A 723 -2.50 1.95 -28.66
C VAL A 723 -1.44 2.66 -29.50
N ILE A 724 -0.75 1.93 -30.39
CA ILE A 724 0.27 2.50 -31.29
C ILE A 724 -0.33 3.62 -32.15
N TRP A 725 -1.51 3.40 -32.75
CA TRP A 725 -2.17 4.43 -33.58
C TRP A 725 -2.47 5.70 -32.78
N LYS A 726 -3.09 5.59 -31.60
CA LYS A 726 -3.39 6.73 -30.75
C LYS A 726 -2.12 7.47 -30.33
N ALA A 727 -1.07 6.72 -29.96
CA ALA A 727 0.21 7.28 -29.59
C ALA A 727 0.92 7.98 -30.76
N ALA A 728 0.85 7.41 -31.97
CA ALA A 728 1.42 7.98 -33.18
C ALA A 728 0.74 9.29 -33.58
N VAL A 729 -0.59 9.39 -33.40
CA VAL A 729 -1.33 10.65 -33.59
C VAL A 729 -0.81 11.72 -32.63
N LEU A 730 -0.70 11.42 -31.33
CA LEU A 730 -0.18 12.37 -30.34
C LEU A 730 1.27 12.80 -30.64
N ALA A 731 2.13 11.85 -30.98
CA ALA A 731 3.52 12.15 -31.35
C ALA A 731 3.61 13.00 -32.63
N SER A 732 2.76 12.72 -33.63
CA SER A 732 2.72 13.49 -34.87
C SER A 732 2.23 14.92 -34.64
N LEU A 733 1.20 15.11 -33.80
CA LEU A 733 0.73 16.44 -33.39
C LEU A 733 1.84 17.23 -32.68
N PHE A 734 2.61 16.57 -31.80
CA PHE A 734 3.76 17.20 -31.16
C PHE A 734 4.84 17.61 -32.17
N VAL A 735 5.19 16.72 -33.12
CA VAL A 735 6.17 17.04 -34.17
C VAL A 735 5.69 18.18 -35.06
N GLN A 736 4.40 18.19 -35.43
CA GLN A 736 3.80 19.29 -36.19
C GLN A 736 3.83 20.61 -35.42
N PHE A 737 3.51 20.59 -34.12
CA PHE A 737 3.62 21.75 -33.25
C PHE A 737 5.06 22.31 -33.25
N CYS A 738 6.06 21.43 -33.11
CA CYS A 738 7.47 21.84 -33.21
C CYS A 738 7.83 22.42 -34.59
N ALA A 739 7.28 21.86 -35.67
CA ALA A 739 7.55 22.32 -37.03
C ALA A 739 6.89 23.68 -37.35
N LEU A 740 5.74 23.99 -36.75
CA LEU A 740 5.06 25.29 -36.93
C LEU A 740 5.82 26.45 -36.29
N GLU A 741 6.41 26.24 -35.11
CA GLU A 741 7.29 27.23 -34.47
C GLU A 741 8.66 27.37 -35.17
N TRP A 742 8.97 26.52 -36.16
CA TRP A 742 10.18 26.63 -36.97
C TRP A 742 10.00 27.53 -38.21
N VAL A 743 8.75 27.79 -38.63
CA VAL A 743 8.43 28.61 -39.82
C VAL A 743 8.31 30.11 -39.46
N HIS A 744 8.29 30.43 -38.17
CA HIS A 744 8.36 31.79 -37.62
C HIS A 744 9.69 31.99 -36.89
#